data_AF-A0A842R4E4-F1
#
_entry.id   AF-A0A842R4E4-F1
#
_cell.length_a   1.000
_cell.length_b   1.000
_cell.length_c   1.000
_cell.angle_alpha   90.00
_cell.angle_beta   90.00
_cell.angle_gamma   90.00
#
_symmetry.space_group_name_H-M   'P 1'
#
loop_
_entity.id
_entity.type
_entity.pdbx_description
1 polymer ?
#
loop_
_entity_poly.entity_id
_entity_poly.type
_entity_poly.pdbx_seq_one_letter_code
_entity_poly.pdbx_strand_id
1 'polypeptide(L)'
;MNEKREGLRTMLLSITMLQAAIIGLFIGFQGIRGTRDVTLPGIHQPGLSVIHPPIAIGNDTELDAFCTVGTGTPSDPYIIESFEIDATSNIGINITNTSSHLVIRNCTINSSSGSYHGLWLENCSNVNVSMNNITGQLGGISIRYGALITVIGNNCTFNGVGIDLLSSLNVAITGNNCSNNTDQGIKLNSSPGNMIIENDCLGNGNDGIFSFSSDNGTISRNNCSVNDEHGISLHGSDGTSISSNNCSFNEHGIRLSFFSVNNEITGNDCMNNTADGIELSTSHGNELDGNDCSLNLDDGISTISSENNTIEGSTCSGNQRHGIYLSYSTNTAIDDSTCSTNDGDGIYMRSSHLISISNTDCKENLGHGICLNETSSNASITGCNCSNNDDHGIHLVVGSNHTHLSGNVCIKNQGHGILVNGSSHHNIISGNDCQNNTLDGITLDEHANFTLVDGNDCSWNDIHGIMVMDSTNVSLDDNTCLENGDDGIHLPATNNTTVDENNCSRNAGDGIYISQSVNATITHNYCNNNTGSGINLAGGSNDTFVWANTFKDNQAFQAESTSDATGTRWYEGGIGNHYSDYLVQNPTASSDGFVWLLPYSINGTTIDEDLYPLVTDGSRDVDNDGLTNRYEVDNGINASNPDSDDDGLQDGAEVNDHGTNPLDDDSDNDGLTDFNEINIHGSNPLNNHSDEDGIDDGTEVNVHGTNPTEEDTDFDRFDDDVEIEKGTDPLNNKSFPGSLVYNILSITIPIGIVLMLVFLLWWKKRKSVASRKAPA
;
A
#
# COMPACT_ATOMS: atom_id res chain seq x y z
N MET A 1 7.02 0.48 36.22
CA MET A 1 5.85 -0.04 35.47
C MET A 1 6.28 -0.85 34.23
N ASN A 2 7.51 -1.40 34.24
CA ASN A 2 8.13 -2.10 33.10
C ASN A 2 8.54 -3.56 33.41
N GLU A 3 8.05 -4.15 34.51
CA GLU A 3 8.30 -5.58 34.83
C GLU A 3 7.03 -6.45 34.76
N LYS A 4 5.92 -5.92 34.22
CA LYS A 4 4.65 -6.67 34.06
C LYS A 4 4.22 -6.90 32.61
N ARG A 5 5.04 -6.57 31.62
CA ARG A 5 4.79 -6.86 30.19
C ARG A 5 5.64 -8.01 29.62
N GLU A 6 6.75 -8.37 30.26
CA GLU A 6 7.61 -9.50 29.87
C GLU A 6 7.06 -10.88 30.28
N GLY A 7 6.25 -10.95 31.35
CA GLY A 7 5.65 -12.18 31.84
C GLY A 7 4.41 -12.67 31.06
N LEU A 8 3.89 -11.88 30.12
CA LEU A 8 2.72 -12.24 29.31
C LEU A 8 3.08 -12.66 27.87
N ARG A 9 4.26 -12.27 27.36
CA ARG A 9 4.75 -12.69 26.03
C ARG A 9 5.42 -14.07 26.04
N THR A 10 6.08 -14.45 27.15
CA THR A 10 6.64 -15.80 27.34
C THR A 10 5.59 -16.87 27.71
N MET A 11 4.39 -16.46 28.10
CA MET A 11 3.26 -17.37 28.39
C MET A 11 2.35 -17.62 27.17
N LEU A 12 2.48 -16.80 26.11
CA LEU A 12 1.77 -17.00 24.83
C LEU A 12 2.59 -17.80 23.81
N LEU A 13 3.93 -17.70 23.83
CA LEU A 13 4.81 -18.54 22.99
C LEU A 13 4.92 -20.01 23.44
N SER A 14 4.46 -20.34 24.66
CA SER A 14 4.45 -21.72 25.17
C SER A 14 3.09 -22.42 25.04
N ILE A 15 2.09 -21.77 24.45
CA ILE A 15 0.76 -22.34 24.18
C ILE A 15 0.53 -22.60 22.69
N THR A 16 1.25 -21.94 21.77
CA THR A 16 1.19 -22.21 20.32
C THR A 16 2.16 -23.32 19.86
N MET A 17 3.30 -23.53 20.54
CA MET A 17 4.21 -24.65 20.24
C MET A 17 3.78 -26.02 20.82
N LEU A 18 2.63 -26.09 21.50
CA LEU A 18 2.06 -27.36 22.01
C LEU A 18 0.73 -27.75 21.31
N GLN A 19 0.39 -27.09 20.20
CA GLN A 19 -0.70 -27.52 19.30
C GLN A 19 -0.21 -28.12 17.97
N ALA A 20 1.06 -27.92 17.60
CA ALA A 20 1.65 -28.50 16.40
C ALA A 20 2.22 -29.93 16.57
N ALA A 21 2.28 -30.47 17.80
CA ALA A 21 2.81 -31.81 18.07
C ALA A 21 1.75 -32.90 18.37
N ILE A 22 0.45 -32.60 18.20
CA ILE A 22 -0.66 -33.56 18.43
C ILE A 22 -1.51 -33.81 17.17
N ILE A 23 -1.13 -33.25 16.01
CA ILE A 23 -1.84 -33.48 14.72
C ILE A 23 -1.10 -34.50 13.83
N GLY A 24 0.04 -35.05 14.27
CA GLY A 24 0.77 -36.13 13.58
C GLY A 24 0.46 -37.56 14.05
N LEU A 25 -0.59 -37.79 14.85
CA LEU A 25 -0.85 -39.11 15.47
C LEU A 25 -2.33 -39.53 15.54
N PHE A 26 -3.16 -39.04 14.61
CA PHE A 26 -4.54 -39.51 14.41
C PHE A 26 -4.85 -39.91 12.96
N ILE A 27 -3.86 -40.46 12.25
CA ILE A 27 -4.09 -41.24 11.03
C ILE A 27 -4.24 -42.70 11.45
N GLY A 28 -5.46 -43.10 11.79
CA GLY A 28 -5.77 -44.46 12.19
C GLY A 28 -7.01 -44.53 13.08
N PHE A 29 -8.11 -45.02 12.52
CA PHE A 29 -9.42 -45.22 13.16
C PHE A 29 -10.27 -43.96 13.41
N GLN A 30 -10.97 -43.52 12.36
CA GLN A 30 -12.36 -43.05 12.49
C GLN A 30 -13.26 -43.83 11.52
N GLY A 31 -13.26 -45.15 11.68
CA GLY A 31 -14.47 -45.93 11.43
C GLY A 31 -15.29 -45.93 12.72
N ILE A 32 -16.56 -45.58 12.62
CA ILE A 32 -17.59 -45.60 13.69
C ILE A 32 -17.60 -44.34 14.57
N ARG A 33 -18.39 -43.34 14.18
CA ARG A 33 -19.04 -42.42 15.13
C ARG A 33 -20.51 -42.80 15.29
N GLY A 34 -20.87 -43.00 16.55
CA GLY A 34 -22.12 -43.57 16.98
C GLY A 34 -23.34 -42.68 16.73
N THR A 35 -24.43 -43.37 16.45
CA THR A 35 -25.80 -42.91 16.61
C THR A 35 -26.00 -42.22 17.96
N ARG A 36 -26.42 -40.96 17.94
CA ARG A 36 -27.10 -40.35 19.09
C ARG A 36 -28.60 -40.44 18.83
N ASP A 37 -29.22 -41.42 19.49
CA ASP A 37 -30.67 -41.50 19.65
C ASP A 37 -31.19 -40.26 20.38
N VAL A 38 -31.84 -39.37 19.63
CA VAL A 38 -32.82 -38.44 20.19
C VAL A 38 -34.17 -39.12 20.05
N THR A 39 -34.68 -39.64 21.17
CA THR A 39 -36.00 -40.26 21.23
C THR A 39 -37.07 -39.16 21.26
N LEU A 40 -37.62 -38.84 20.09
CA LEU A 40 -38.97 -38.29 19.94
C LEU A 40 -39.93 -39.43 19.52
N PRO A 41 -41.13 -39.53 20.10
CA PRO A 41 -41.96 -40.71 19.95
C PRO A 41 -42.73 -40.66 18.63
N GLY A 42 -42.41 -41.58 17.72
CA GLY A 42 -43.25 -41.86 16.54
C GLY A 42 -42.52 -42.19 15.24
N ILE A 43 -41.45 -42.98 15.27
CA ILE A 43 -40.83 -43.51 14.04
C ILE A 43 -40.90 -45.04 14.06
N HIS A 44 -41.46 -45.59 12.99
CA HIS A 44 -41.47 -47.01 12.65
C HIS A 44 -40.05 -47.61 12.80
N GLN A 45 -39.95 -48.78 13.41
CA GLN A 45 -38.71 -49.57 13.39
C GLN A 45 -38.20 -49.78 11.96
N PRO A 46 -36.88 -49.88 11.73
CA PRO A 46 -36.33 -50.19 10.43
C PRO A 46 -36.69 -51.64 10.08
N GLY A 47 -37.74 -51.81 9.29
CA GLY A 47 -37.90 -53.01 8.46
C GLY A 47 -36.77 -53.06 7.45
N LEU A 48 -36.32 -54.27 7.10
CA LEU A 48 -35.35 -54.54 6.03
C LEU A 48 -35.49 -53.53 4.89
N SER A 49 -34.47 -52.67 4.71
CA SER A 49 -34.36 -51.79 3.55
C SER A 49 -34.36 -52.68 2.31
N VAL A 50 -35.42 -52.62 1.52
CA VAL A 50 -35.45 -53.25 0.21
C VAL A 50 -34.64 -52.35 -0.69
N ILE A 51 -33.45 -52.82 -1.08
CA ILE A 51 -32.59 -52.12 -2.04
C ILE A 51 -33.39 -51.91 -3.33
N HIS A 52 -33.53 -50.66 -3.72
CA HIS A 52 -34.21 -50.24 -4.92
C HIS A 52 -33.26 -50.34 -6.12
N PRO A 53 -33.71 -50.80 -7.30
CA PRO A 53 -32.91 -50.71 -8.51
C PRO A 53 -32.65 -49.24 -8.90
N PRO A 54 -31.74 -48.96 -9.85
CA PRO A 54 -31.61 -47.65 -10.46
C PRO A 54 -32.95 -47.00 -10.86
N ILE A 55 -33.12 -45.70 -10.56
CA ILE A 55 -34.29 -44.90 -10.93
C ILE A 55 -33.96 -44.11 -12.20
N ALA A 56 -34.84 -44.18 -13.20
CA ALA A 56 -34.72 -43.41 -14.44
C ALA A 56 -36.04 -42.72 -14.79
N ILE A 57 -36.00 -41.40 -14.94
CA ILE A 57 -37.16 -40.54 -15.23
C ILE A 57 -36.78 -39.58 -16.37
N GLY A 58 -37.47 -39.70 -17.50
CA GLY A 58 -37.14 -39.04 -18.76
C GLY A 58 -37.77 -37.67 -18.98
N ASN A 59 -38.80 -37.30 -18.23
CA ASN A 59 -39.60 -36.08 -18.40
C ASN A 59 -40.60 -35.88 -17.24
N ASP A 60 -41.28 -34.72 -17.24
CA ASP A 60 -42.33 -34.37 -16.26
C ASP A 60 -43.48 -35.40 -16.16
N THR A 61 -43.87 -36.06 -17.26
CA THR A 61 -44.96 -37.06 -17.25
C THR A 61 -44.54 -38.34 -16.54
N GLU A 62 -43.30 -38.80 -16.78
CA GLU A 62 -42.73 -39.93 -16.06
C GLU A 62 -42.49 -39.60 -14.59
N LEU A 63 -42.16 -38.34 -14.28
CA LEU A 63 -41.99 -37.86 -12.91
C LEU A 63 -43.33 -37.88 -12.14
N ASP A 64 -44.41 -37.33 -12.73
CA ASP A 64 -45.77 -37.38 -12.18
C ASP A 64 -46.26 -38.83 -11.97
N ALA A 65 -45.91 -39.74 -12.89
CA ALA A 65 -46.27 -41.15 -12.77
C ALA A 65 -45.48 -41.89 -11.67
N PHE A 66 -44.23 -41.48 -11.41
CA PHE A 66 -43.37 -42.09 -10.40
C PHE A 66 -43.67 -41.58 -8.99
N CYS A 67 -43.82 -40.27 -8.83
CA CYS A 67 -44.01 -39.65 -7.53
C CYS A 67 -45.45 -39.82 -7.03
N THR A 68 -45.59 -40.33 -5.80
CA THR A 68 -46.91 -40.47 -5.14
C THR A 68 -47.21 -39.33 -4.16
N VAL A 69 -46.27 -38.39 -4.02
CA VAL A 69 -46.34 -37.22 -3.15
C VAL A 69 -45.89 -35.99 -3.94
N GLY A 70 -46.63 -34.89 -3.78
CA GLY A 70 -46.38 -33.63 -4.47
C GLY A 70 -47.14 -33.50 -5.80
N THR A 71 -47.20 -32.27 -6.31
CA THR A 71 -47.80 -31.91 -7.61
C THR A 71 -46.82 -31.23 -8.55
N GLY A 72 -45.53 -31.17 -8.19
CA GLY A 72 -44.49 -30.53 -8.99
C GLY A 72 -44.52 -29.00 -8.96
N THR A 73 -45.27 -28.38 -8.04
CA THR A 73 -45.38 -26.92 -7.91
C THR A 73 -44.42 -26.39 -6.83
N PRO A 74 -44.05 -25.09 -6.82
CA PRO A 74 -43.15 -24.56 -5.80
C PRO A 74 -43.64 -24.75 -4.36
N SER A 75 -44.96 -24.70 -4.15
CA SER A 75 -45.59 -24.92 -2.84
C SER A 75 -45.79 -26.40 -2.48
N ASP A 76 -45.70 -27.29 -3.45
CA ASP A 76 -45.98 -28.71 -3.31
C ASP A 76 -45.14 -29.53 -4.32
N PRO A 77 -43.82 -29.62 -4.09
CA PRO A 77 -42.88 -30.25 -5.02
C PRO A 77 -43.04 -31.77 -5.03
N TYR A 78 -42.68 -32.41 -6.14
CA TYR A 78 -42.49 -33.86 -6.17
C TYR A 78 -41.40 -34.30 -5.20
N ILE A 79 -41.54 -35.49 -4.61
CA ILE A 79 -40.60 -36.01 -3.60
C ILE A 79 -40.08 -37.40 -4.00
N ILE A 80 -38.75 -37.54 -4.01
CA ILE A 80 -38.03 -38.81 -4.04
C ILE A 80 -37.22 -38.87 -2.73
N GLU A 81 -37.54 -39.78 -1.82
CA GLU A 81 -36.88 -39.82 -0.52
C GLU A 81 -36.64 -41.22 0.07
N SER A 82 -35.59 -41.33 0.89
CA SER A 82 -35.33 -42.50 1.74
C SER A 82 -35.11 -43.83 1.01
N PHE A 83 -34.65 -43.77 -0.25
CA PHE A 83 -34.26 -44.97 -0.99
C PHE A 83 -32.81 -45.40 -0.70
N GLU A 84 -32.59 -46.70 -0.61
CA GLU A 84 -31.26 -47.31 -0.71
C GLU A 84 -31.10 -47.91 -2.11
N ILE A 85 -30.13 -47.43 -2.88
CA ILE A 85 -29.98 -47.73 -4.32
C ILE A 85 -28.62 -48.36 -4.58
N ASP A 86 -28.63 -49.51 -5.27
CA ASP A 86 -27.43 -50.14 -5.83
C ASP A 86 -27.19 -49.64 -7.27
N ALA A 87 -26.23 -48.74 -7.42
CA ALA A 87 -25.79 -48.14 -8.68
C ALA A 87 -24.63 -48.91 -9.34
N THR A 88 -24.45 -50.20 -9.03
CA THR A 88 -23.35 -51.00 -9.60
C THR A 88 -23.46 -51.19 -11.12
N SER A 89 -24.69 -51.25 -11.65
CA SER A 89 -24.96 -51.60 -13.05
C SER A 89 -25.47 -50.45 -13.93
N ASN A 90 -25.81 -49.30 -13.34
CA ASN A 90 -26.31 -48.12 -14.04
C ASN A 90 -26.24 -46.89 -13.12
N ILE A 91 -26.58 -45.70 -13.63
CA ILE A 91 -26.74 -44.47 -12.84
C ILE A 91 -27.78 -44.69 -11.73
N GLY A 92 -27.48 -44.30 -10.49
CA GLY A 92 -28.36 -44.55 -9.34
C GLY A 92 -29.73 -43.87 -9.45
N ILE A 93 -29.74 -42.54 -9.59
CA ILE A 93 -30.94 -41.75 -9.90
C ILE A 93 -30.64 -40.89 -11.14
N ASN A 94 -31.37 -41.11 -12.22
CA ASN A 94 -31.25 -40.36 -13.46
C ASN A 94 -32.55 -39.61 -13.76
N ILE A 95 -32.52 -38.28 -13.68
CA ILE A 95 -33.66 -37.41 -14.01
C ILE A 95 -33.27 -36.53 -15.18
N THR A 96 -34.12 -36.50 -16.21
CA THR A 96 -33.91 -35.66 -17.38
C THR A 96 -35.16 -34.88 -17.76
N ASN A 97 -34.99 -33.71 -18.37
CA ASN A 97 -36.05 -32.89 -18.99
C ASN A 97 -37.24 -32.60 -18.05
N THR A 98 -36.96 -32.10 -16.85
CA THR A 98 -37.99 -31.65 -15.90
C THR A 98 -37.85 -30.17 -15.59
N SER A 99 -38.98 -29.48 -15.55
CA SER A 99 -39.08 -28.12 -14.99
C SER A 99 -39.94 -28.06 -13.74
N SER A 100 -40.53 -29.21 -13.38
CA SER A 100 -41.33 -29.40 -12.17
C SER A 100 -40.45 -29.25 -10.94
N HIS A 101 -41.00 -28.65 -9.88
CA HIS A 101 -40.31 -28.57 -8.60
C HIS A 101 -40.16 -29.97 -8.00
N LEU A 102 -38.92 -30.36 -7.71
CA LEU A 102 -38.57 -31.70 -7.26
C LEU A 102 -37.63 -31.63 -6.05
N VAL A 103 -37.86 -32.50 -5.07
CA VAL A 103 -36.98 -32.73 -3.92
C VAL A 103 -36.46 -34.17 -3.96
N ILE A 104 -35.14 -34.34 -3.99
CA ILE A 104 -34.46 -35.63 -3.85
C ILE A 104 -33.70 -35.62 -2.52
N ARG A 105 -34.12 -36.43 -1.54
CA ARG A 105 -33.52 -36.35 -0.19
C ARG A 105 -33.37 -37.65 0.58
N ASN A 106 -32.42 -37.69 1.50
CA ASN A 106 -32.20 -38.84 2.41
C ASN A 106 -32.01 -40.18 1.68
N CYS A 107 -31.57 -40.18 0.42
CA CYS A 107 -31.26 -41.40 -0.32
C CYS A 107 -29.81 -41.84 -0.06
N THR A 108 -29.56 -43.14 -0.05
CA THR A 108 -28.22 -43.74 -0.02
C THR A 108 -27.95 -44.42 -1.36
N ILE A 109 -26.92 -43.99 -2.08
CA ILE A 109 -26.57 -44.48 -3.42
C ILE A 109 -25.13 -44.99 -3.41
N ASN A 110 -24.97 -46.31 -3.55
CA ASN A 110 -23.66 -46.96 -3.48
C ASN A 110 -23.42 -47.80 -4.74
N SER A 111 -22.16 -48.00 -5.10
CA SER A 111 -21.77 -48.83 -6.24
C SER A 111 -20.52 -49.64 -5.88
N SER A 112 -20.43 -50.87 -6.41
CA SER A 112 -19.20 -51.67 -6.34
C SER A 112 -18.38 -51.63 -7.63
N SER A 113 -18.81 -50.89 -8.67
CA SER A 113 -18.12 -50.82 -9.95
C SER A 113 -17.33 -49.52 -10.15
N GLY A 114 -17.78 -48.40 -9.55
CA GLY A 114 -17.21 -47.08 -9.79
C GLY A 114 -17.44 -46.52 -11.21
N SER A 115 -18.23 -47.20 -12.04
CA SER A 115 -18.35 -46.87 -13.47
C SER A 115 -19.49 -45.90 -13.82
N TYR A 116 -20.39 -45.63 -12.88
CA TYR A 116 -21.62 -44.86 -13.11
C TYR A 116 -21.73 -43.72 -12.11
N HIS A 117 -22.51 -42.70 -12.47
CA HIS A 117 -22.82 -41.58 -11.59
C HIS A 117 -23.88 -41.96 -10.56
N GLY A 118 -23.81 -41.38 -9.35
CA GLY A 118 -24.79 -41.62 -8.31
C GLY A 118 -26.13 -40.97 -8.62
N LEU A 119 -26.11 -39.65 -8.82
CA LEU A 119 -27.28 -38.84 -9.18
C LEU A 119 -26.97 -37.99 -10.41
N TRP A 120 -27.76 -38.13 -11.46
CA TRP A 120 -27.61 -37.40 -12.73
C TRP A 120 -28.86 -36.55 -13.00
N LEU A 121 -28.67 -35.25 -13.16
CA LEU A 121 -29.69 -34.28 -13.58
C LEU A 121 -29.28 -33.70 -14.93
N GLU A 122 -30.11 -33.87 -15.96
CA GLU A 122 -29.85 -33.31 -17.29
C GLU A 122 -31.03 -32.49 -17.79
N ASN A 123 -30.78 -31.25 -18.22
CA ASN A 123 -31.81 -30.33 -18.67
C ASN A 123 -32.95 -30.19 -17.64
N CYS A 124 -32.56 -30.01 -16.37
CA CYS A 124 -33.46 -29.94 -15.23
C CYS A 124 -33.46 -28.53 -14.62
N SER A 125 -34.60 -28.11 -14.07
CA SER A 125 -34.68 -26.89 -13.26
C SER A 125 -35.56 -27.06 -12.04
N ASN A 126 -35.39 -26.19 -11.04
CA ASN A 126 -36.20 -26.18 -9.80
C ASN A 126 -36.06 -27.46 -8.96
N VAL A 127 -34.86 -28.06 -8.94
CA VAL A 127 -34.59 -29.30 -8.19
C VAL A 127 -33.82 -28.98 -6.90
N ASN A 128 -34.23 -29.55 -5.78
CA ASN A 128 -33.51 -29.55 -4.52
C ASN A 128 -32.99 -30.96 -4.21
N VAL A 129 -31.67 -31.10 -4.17
CA VAL A 129 -30.97 -32.33 -3.80
C VAL A 129 -30.40 -32.14 -2.40
N SER A 130 -30.91 -32.86 -1.40
CA SER A 130 -30.53 -32.62 -0.01
C SER A 130 -30.30 -33.88 0.84
N MET A 131 -29.29 -33.85 1.70
CA MET A 131 -29.05 -34.91 2.70
C MET A 131 -28.92 -36.33 2.11
N ASN A 132 -28.41 -36.47 0.89
CA ASN A 132 -28.15 -37.77 0.27
C ASN A 132 -26.74 -38.25 0.62
N ASN A 133 -26.54 -39.56 0.69
CA ASN A 133 -25.24 -40.20 0.86
C ASN A 133 -24.86 -40.97 -0.40
N ILE A 134 -23.83 -40.51 -1.11
CA ILE A 134 -23.45 -41.00 -2.44
C ILE A 134 -21.96 -41.34 -2.44
N THR A 135 -21.64 -42.63 -2.56
CA THR A 135 -20.25 -43.11 -2.45
C THR A 135 -19.91 -44.18 -3.49
N GLY A 136 -18.63 -44.26 -3.88
CA GLY A 136 -18.12 -45.29 -4.79
C GLY A 136 -18.55 -45.13 -6.25
N GLN A 137 -18.86 -43.91 -6.69
CA GLN A 137 -19.37 -43.59 -8.03
C GLN A 137 -18.30 -42.95 -8.93
N LEU A 138 -18.54 -42.90 -10.24
CA LEU A 138 -17.74 -42.08 -11.17
C LEU A 138 -17.88 -40.59 -10.86
N GLY A 139 -19.11 -40.14 -10.58
CA GLY A 139 -19.40 -38.83 -10.04
C GLY A 139 -20.55 -38.94 -9.04
N GLY A 140 -20.47 -38.23 -7.91
CA GLY A 140 -21.49 -38.27 -6.87
C GLY A 140 -22.80 -37.67 -7.37
N ILE A 141 -22.81 -36.35 -7.57
CA ILE A 141 -23.92 -35.59 -8.17
C ILE A 141 -23.43 -34.95 -9.45
N SER A 142 -24.11 -35.16 -10.56
CA SER A 142 -23.79 -34.56 -11.85
C SER A 142 -24.96 -33.78 -12.40
N ILE A 143 -24.73 -32.51 -12.74
CA ILE A 143 -25.72 -31.57 -13.25
C ILE A 143 -25.24 -31.08 -14.63
N ARG A 144 -26.06 -31.32 -15.65
CA ARG A 144 -25.76 -31.02 -17.05
C ARG A 144 -26.88 -30.14 -17.59
N TYR A 145 -26.55 -28.95 -18.09
CA TYR A 145 -27.55 -27.99 -18.61
C TYR A 145 -28.65 -27.66 -17.58
N GLY A 146 -28.29 -27.62 -16.29
CA GLY A 146 -29.22 -27.37 -15.20
C GLY A 146 -29.33 -25.88 -14.86
N ALA A 147 -30.48 -25.47 -14.32
CA ALA A 147 -30.69 -24.11 -13.84
C ALA A 147 -31.54 -24.07 -12.57
N LEU A 148 -31.24 -23.16 -11.64
CA LEU A 148 -32.02 -23.00 -10.39
C LEU A 148 -32.11 -24.31 -9.59
N ILE A 149 -30.96 -24.97 -9.42
CA ILE A 149 -30.84 -26.21 -8.65
C ILE A 149 -30.16 -25.89 -7.32
N THR A 150 -30.63 -26.50 -6.24
CA THR A 150 -29.99 -26.42 -4.92
C THR A 150 -29.46 -27.79 -4.54
N VAL A 151 -28.18 -27.84 -4.16
CA VAL A 151 -27.50 -29.05 -3.66
C VAL A 151 -27.03 -28.74 -2.24
N ILE A 152 -27.69 -29.31 -1.23
CA ILE A 152 -27.47 -28.92 0.17
C ILE A 152 -27.29 -30.10 1.13
N GLY A 153 -26.22 -30.09 1.92
CA GLY A 153 -26.03 -31.06 3.00
C GLY A 153 -25.82 -32.50 2.53
N ASN A 154 -25.37 -32.73 1.29
CA ASN A 154 -25.12 -34.07 0.76
C ASN A 154 -23.71 -34.55 1.12
N ASN A 155 -23.56 -35.86 1.27
CA ASN A 155 -22.28 -36.53 1.45
C ASN A 155 -21.89 -37.23 0.13
N CYS A 156 -20.98 -36.64 -0.63
CA CYS A 156 -20.49 -37.10 -1.93
C CYS A 156 -18.99 -37.45 -1.84
N THR A 157 -18.67 -38.52 -1.10
CA THR A 157 -17.29 -38.93 -0.76
C THR A 157 -16.88 -40.21 -1.47
N PHE A 158 -15.58 -40.41 -1.71
CA PHE A 158 -15.03 -41.63 -2.33
C PHE A 158 -15.62 -41.91 -3.72
N ASN A 159 -15.87 -40.85 -4.49
CA ASN A 159 -16.26 -40.90 -5.89
C ASN A 159 -15.08 -40.46 -6.78
N GLY A 160 -15.26 -40.51 -8.10
CA GLY A 160 -14.35 -39.83 -9.02
C GLY A 160 -14.36 -38.32 -8.77
N VAL A 161 -15.49 -37.67 -9.03
CA VAL A 161 -15.77 -36.27 -8.65
C VAL A 161 -16.93 -36.24 -7.64
N GLY A 162 -16.85 -35.38 -6.62
CA GLY A 162 -17.94 -35.23 -5.64
C GLY A 162 -19.21 -34.65 -6.29
N ILE A 163 -19.12 -33.40 -6.77
CA ILE A 163 -20.20 -32.71 -7.50
C ILE A 163 -19.64 -32.15 -8.81
N ASP A 164 -20.28 -32.46 -9.95
CA ASP A 164 -19.85 -32.06 -11.30
C ASP A 164 -20.94 -31.26 -12.02
N LEU A 165 -20.61 -30.02 -12.43
CA LEU A 165 -21.45 -29.13 -13.22
C LEU A 165 -20.88 -28.94 -14.62
N LEU A 166 -21.74 -29.08 -15.63
CA LEU A 166 -21.44 -28.69 -17.01
C LEU A 166 -22.57 -27.87 -17.60
N SER A 167 -22.20 -26.73 -18.19
CA SER A 167 -23.12 -25.81 -18.85
C SER A 167 -24.33 -25.47 -17.98
N SER A 168 -24.13 -25.38 -16.67
CA SER A 168 -25.20 -25.21 -15.68
C SER A 168 -25.05 -23.87 -14.98
N LEU A 169 -26.18 -23.21 -14.72
CA LEU A 169 -26.20 -21.83 -14.25
C LEU A 169 -27.03 -21.66 -12.98
N ASN A 170 -26.63 -20.73 -12.11
CA ASN A 170 -27.37 -20.38 -10.89
C ASN A 170 -27.69 -21.61 -10.01
N VAL A 171 -26.73 -22.52 -9.88
CA VAL A 171 -26.76 -23.65 -8.95
C VAL A 171 -26.18 -23.20 -7.62
N ALA A 172 -26.90 -23.48 -6.54
CA ALA A 172 -26.45 -23.25 -5.18
C ALA A 172 -25.97 -24.56 -4.55
N ILE A 173 -24.68 -24.65 -4.26
CA ILE A 173 -24.00 -25.81 -3.65
C ILE A 173 -23.58 -25.40 -2.24
N THR A 174 -24.31 -25.87 -1.22
CA THR A 174 -24.13 -25.39 0.16
C THR A 174 -23.99 -26.50 1.19
N GLY A 175 -23.01 -26.44 2.08
CA GLY A 175 -22.95 -27.36 3.22
C GLY A 175 -22.72 -28.83 2.85
N ASN A 176 -22.18 -29.13 1.67
CA ASN A 176 -21.94 -30.51 1.22
C ASN A 176 -20.55 -31.00 1.65
N ASN A 177 -20.44 -32.30 1.89
CA ASN A 177 -19.16 -32.97 2.06
C ASN A 177 -18.77 -33.66 0.75
N CYS A 178 -17.78 -33.09 0.05
CA CYS A 178 -17.20 -33.56 -1.20
C CYS A 178 -15.73 -33.98 -0.99
N SER A 179 -15.45 -34.67 0.11
CA SER A 179 -14.08 -35.07 0.50
C SER A 179 -13.67 -36.47 0.03
N ASN A 180 -12.38 -36.72 -0.06
CA ASN A 180 -11.76 -38.01 -0.40
C ASN A 180 -12.22 -38.57 -1.75
N ASN A 181 -12.44 -37.71 -2.74
CA ASN A 181 -12.69 -38.11 -4.13
C ASN A 181 -11.35 -38.29 -4.87
N THR A 182 -11.33 -39.14 -5.90
CA THR A 182 -10.08 -39.44 -6.62
C THR A 182 -9.67 -38.36 -7.62
N ASP A 183 -10.59 -37.47 -7.98
CA ASP A 183 -10.39 -36.25 -8.79
C ASP A 183 -10.85 -35.06 -7.93
N GLN A 184 -11.61 -34.08 -8.46
CA GLN A 184 -12.01 -32.90 -7.67
C GLN A 184 -13.15 -33.15 -6.67
N GLY A 185 -13.19 -32.33 -5.62
CA GLY A 185 -14.36 -32.24 -4.73
C GLY A 185 -15.58 -31.68 -5.46
N ILE A 186 -15.45 -30.47 -5.99
CA ILE A 186 -16.48 -29.80 -6.80
C ILE A 186 -15.86 -29.31 -8.11
N LYS A 187 -16.52 -29.61 -9.23
CA LYS A 187 -16.04 -29.27 -10.57
C LYS A 187 -17.08 -28.45 -11.34
N LEU A 188 -16.64 -27.35 -11.95
CA LEU A 188 -17.45 -26.50 -12.80
C LEU A 188 -16.81 -26.39 -14.18
N ASN A 189 -17.61 -26.63 -15.21
CA ASN A 189 -17.18 -26.46 -16.59
C ASN A 189 -18.23 -25.67 -17.37
N SER A 190 -17.83 -24.52 -17.92
CA SER A 190 -18.70 -23.65 -18.71
C SER A 190 -20.00 -23.28 -17.98
N SER A 191 -19.92 -23.13 -16.66
CA SER A 191 -21.05 -23.10 -15.72
C SER A 191 -21.05 -21.78 -14.93
N PRO A 192 -21.60 -20.70 -15.48
CA PRO A 192 -21.51 -19.37 -14.87
C PRO A 192 -22.55 -19.14 -13.78
N GLY A 193 -22.28 -18.19 -12.87
CA GLY A 193 -23.25 -17.66 -11.91
C GLY A 193 -23.57 -18.60 -10.74
N ASN A 194 -22.68 -19.56 -10.42
CA ASN A 194 -22.92 -20.56 -9.39
C ASN A 194 -22.43 -20.09 -8.01
N MET A 195 -23.12 -20.54 -6.96
CA MET A 195 -22.78 -20.24 -5.55
C MET A 195 -22.27 -21.52 -4.87
N ILE A 196 -21.06 -21.50 -4.34
CA ILE A 196 -20.40 -22.63 -3.69
C ILE A 196 -19.99 -22.17 -2.30
N ILE A 197 -20.76 -22.57 -1.28
CA ILE A 197 -20.68 -21.98 0.05
C ILE A 197 -20.62 -23.05 1.14
N GLU A 198 -19.71 -22.92 2.11
CA GLU A 198 -19.69 -23.78 3.31
C GLU A 198 -19.55 -25.28 3.00
N ASN A 199 -18.88 -25.66 1.91
CA ASN A 199 -18.64 -27.06 1.57
C ASN A 199 -17.28 -27.55 2.11
N ASP A 200 -17.22 -28.83 2.48
CA ASP A 200 -16.00 -29.53 2.84
C ASP A 200 -15.46 -30.30 1.62
N CYS A 201 -14.33 -29.89 1.07
CA CYS A 201 -13.66 -30.48 -0.09
C CYS A 201 -12.23 -30.89 0.29
N LEU A 202 -12.11 -31.89 1.18
CA LEU A 202 -10.85 -32.28 1.82
C LEU A 202 -10.26 -33.55 1.20
N GLY A 203 -8.93 -33.66 1.10
CA GLY A 203 -8.30 -34.94 0.79
C GLY A 203 -8.59 -35.46 -0.62
N ASN A 204 -8.88 -34.57 -1.58
CA ASN A 204 -9.18 -34.98 -2.94
C ASN A 204 -7.89 -35.18 -3.76
N GLY A 205 -7.94 -36.09 -4.73
CA GLY A 205 -6.77 -36.46 -5.56
C GLY A 205 -6.35 -35.42 -6.60
N ASN A 206 -7.07 -34.30 -6.67
CA ASN A 206 -6.80 -33.10 -7.45
C ASN A 206 -7.40 -31.94 -6.64
N ASP A 207 -7.92 -30.88 -7.26
CA ASP A 207 -8.39 -29.70 -6.54
C ASP A 207 -9.58 -29.93 -5.61
N GLY A 208 -9.65 -29.13 -4.53
CA GLY A 208 -10.88 -29.03 -3.72
C GLY A 208 -12.05 -28.53 -4.56
N ILE A 209 -11.88 -27.37 -5.19
CA ILE A 209 -12.85 -26.77 -6.13
C ILE A 209 -12.13 -26.34 -7.41
N PHE A 210 -12.61 -26.84 -8.55
CA PHE A 210 -12.07 -26.47 -9.87
C PHE A 210 -13.14 -25.80 -10.73
N SER A 211 -12.77 -24.67 -11.34
CA SER A 211 -13.61 -23.88 -12.21
C SER A 211 -12.94 -23.62 -13.56
N PHE A 212 -13.59 -24.05 -14.64
CA PHE A 212 -13.13 -23.81 -16.01
C PHE A 212 -14.17 -23.03 -16.80
N SER A 213 -13.80 -21.87 -17.32
CA SER A 213 -14.66 -20.97 -18.11
C SER A 213 -16.04 -20.73 -17.47
N SER A 214 -16.07 -20.53 -16.15
CA SER A 214 -17.30 -20.51 -15.35
C SER A 214 -17.40 -19.21 -14.56
N ASP A 215 -17.80 -18.16 -15.28
CA ASP A 215 -17.71 -16.77 -14.82
C ASP A 215 -18.75 -16.39 -13.76
N ASN A 216 -18.49 -15.28 -13.07
CA ASN A 216 -19.41 -14.60 -12.16
C ASN A 216 -19.91 -15.50 -11.01
N GLY A 217 -19.06 -16.41 -10.53
CA GLY A 217 -19.36 -17.30 -9.41
C GLY A 217 -19.14 -16.65 -8.04
N THR A 218 -19.60 -17.33 -6.99
CA THR A 218 -19.24 -17.03 -5.60
C THR A 218 -18.73 -18.30 -4.94
N ILE A 219 -17.49 -18.27 -4.44
CA ILE A 219 -16.86 -19.37 -3.70
C ILE A 219 -16.52 -18.85 -2.31
N SER A 220 -17.31 -19.19 -1.30
CA SER A 220 -17.10 -18.59 0.03
C SER A 220 -17.22 -19.55 1.20
N ARG A 221 -16.39 -19.40 2.22
CA ARG A 221 -16.44 -20.20 3.47
C ARG A 221 -16.31 -21.70 3.25
N ASN A 222 -15.69 -22.14 2.16
CA ASN A 222 -15.42 -23.55 1.91
C ASN A 222 -14.12 -23.98 2.60
N ASN A 223 -14.05 -25.25 2.93
CA ASN A 223 -12.85 -25.87 3.46
C ASN A 223 -12.24 -26.79 2.41
N CYS A 224 -11.23 -26.30 1.70
CA CYS A 224 -10.55 -26.93 0.59
C CYS A 224 -9.10 -27.28 0.95
N SER A 225 -8.87 -27.81 2.15
CA SER A 225 -7.53 -28.15 2.63
C SER A 225 -7.13 -29.60 2.34
N VAL A 226 -5.82 -29.85 2.30
CA VAL A 226 -5.22 -31.20 2.21
C VAL A 226 -5.58 -31.92 0.90
N ASN A 227 -5.69 -31.19 -0.20
CA ASN A 227 -5.87 -31.76 -1.54
C ASN A 227 -4.50 -31.97 -2.21
N ASP A 228 -4.42 -32.95 -3.12
CA ASP A 228 -3.15 -33.33 -3.76
C ASP A 228 -2.62 -32.23 -4.71
N GLU A 229 -3.51 -31.42 -5.29
CA GLU A 229 -3.18 -30.23 -6.10
C GLU A 229 -3.60 -28.96 -5.36
N HIS A 230 -4.58 -28.19 -5.82
CA HIS A 230 -4.87 -26.87 -5.26
C HIS A 230 -6.11 -26.86 -4.37
N GLY A 231 -6.22 -25.87 -3.48
CA GLY A 231 -7.46 -25.67 -2.73
C GLY A 231 -8.60 -25.25 -3.66
N ILE A 232 -8.39 -24.14 -4.38
CA ILE A 232 -9.33 -23.61 -5.37
C ILE A 232 -8.56 -23.23 -6.64
N SER A 233 -9.05 -23.67 -7.80
CA SER A 233 -8.47 -23.32 -9.11
C SER A 233 -9.49 -22.67 -10.03
N LEU A 234 -9.12 -21.52 -10.61
CA LEU A 234 -9.83 -20.86 -11.70
C LEU A 234 -9.01 -20.90 -12.99
N HIS A 235 -9.62 -21.40 -14.05
CA HIS A 235 -9.03 -21.48 -15.38
C HIS A 235 -9.94 -20.76 -16.37
N GLY A 236 -9.48 -19.60 -16.86
CA GLY A 236 -10.24 -18.71 -17.74
C GLY A 236 -11.63 -18.37 -17.20
N SER A 237 -11.76 -18.22 -15.87
CA SER A 237 -13.03 -17.84 -15.24
C SER A 237 -12.92 -16.42 -14.71
N ASP A 238 -13.89 -15.59 -15.08
CA ASP A 238 -13.83 -14.16 -14.83
C ASP A 238 -14.87 -13.71 -13.79
N GLY A 239 -14.62 -12.57 -13.13
CA GLY A 239 -15.63 -11.92 -12.28
C GLY A 239 -16.08 -12.74 -11.07
N THR A 240 -15.30 -13.73 -10.63
CA THR A 240 -15.64 -14.62 -9.52
C THR A 240 -15.15 -14.04 -8.20
N SER A 241 -16.00 -14.09 -7.17
CA SER A 241 -15.65 -13.69 -5.81
C SER A 241 -15.29 -14.93 -4.97
N ILE A 242 -14.06 -14.98 -4.47
CA ILE A 242 -13.48 -16.05 -3.65
C ILE A 242 -13.19 -15.49 -2.26
N SER A 243 -13.98 -15.85 -1.24
CA SER A 243 -13.83 -15.23 0.08
C SER A 243 -13.94 -16.14 1.29
N SER A 244 -13.08 -15.90 2.28
CA SER A 244 -13.12 -16.60 3.58
C SER A 244 -13.02 -18.12 3.47
N ASN A 245 -12.33 -18.65 2.45
CA ASN A 245 -12.10 -20.09 2.31
C ASN A 245 -10.83 -20.51 3.04
N ASN A 246 -10.81 -21.73 3.57
CA ASN A 246 -9.59 -22.37 4.03
C ASN A 246 -9.02 -23.23 2.90
N CYS A 247 -7.90 -22.80 2.35
CA CYS A 247 -7.15 -23.45 1.28
C CYS A 247 -5.75 -23.85 1.74
N SER A 248 -5.59 -24.26 3.00
CA SER A 248 -4.30 -24.64 3.56
C SER A 248 -3.87 -26.07 3.22
N PHE A 249 -2.56 -26.36 3.29
CA PHE A 249 -1.99 -27.71 3.13
C PHE A 249 -2.25 -28.37 1.77
N ASN A 250 -2.27 -27.58 0.69
CA ASN A 250 -2.36 -28.02 -0.69
C ASN A 250 -1.01 -27.81 -1.40
N GLU A 251 -0.92 -28.07 -2.70
CA GLU A 251 0.19 -27.58 -3.55
C GLU A 251 0.16 -26.05 -3.59
N HIS A 252 -0.93 -25.47 -4.08
CA HIS A 252 -1.22 -24.03 -3.95
C HIS A 252 -2.53 -23.85 -3.21
N GLY A 253 -2.68 -22.78 -2.43
CA GLY A 253 -3.95 -22.47 -1.80
C GLY A 253 -5.00 -22.11 -2.85
N ILE A 254 -4.75 -21.04 -3.59
CA ILE A 254 -5.61 -20.60 -4.69
C ILE A 254 -4.77 -20.38 -5.95
N ARG A 255 -5.24 -20.88 -7.09
CA ARG A 255 -4.57 -20.70 -8.38
C ARG A 255 -5.50 -20.11 -9.43
N LEU A 256 -5.07 -19.01 -10.06
CA LEU A 256 -5.73 -18.42 -11.23
C LEU A 256 -4.82 -18.60 -12.46
N SER A 257 -5.40 -19.08 -13.56
CA SER A 257 -4.67 -19.26 -14.81
C SER A 257 -5.52 -19.07 -16.07
N PHE A 258 -4.85 -19.11 -17.23
CA PHE A 258 -5.46 -19.02 -18.56
C PHE A 258 -6.32 -17.77 -18.77
N PHE A 259 -5.77 -16.58 -18.48
CA PHE A 259 -6.44 -15.30 -18.64
C PHE A 259 -7.71 -15.20 -17.79
N SER A 260 -7.63 -15.62 -16.52
CA SER A 260 -8.70 -15.34 -15.54
C SER A 260 -8.62 -13.87 -15.12
N VAL A 261 -9.73 -13.14 -15.27
CA VAL A 261 -9.74 -11.69 -15.17
C VAL A 261 -10.81 -11.16 -14.22
N ASN A 262 -10.50 -10.04 -13.54
CA ASN A 262 -11.43 -9.31 -12.67
C ASN A 262 -12.03 -10.18 -11.55
N ASN A 263 -11.25 -11.09 -10.98
CA ASN A 263 -11.67 -11.87 -9.83
C ASN A 263 -11.29 -11.16 -8.52
N GLU A 264 -12.11 -11.34 -7.50
CA GLU A 264 -11.93 -10.80 -6.16
C GLU A 264 -11.57 -11.96 -5.21
N ILE A 265 -10.42 -11.88 -4.55
CA ILE A 265 -9.90 -12.93 -3.66
C ILE A 265 -9.69 -12.29 -2.28
N THR A 266 -10.61 -12.51 -1.35
CA THR A 266 -10.67 -11.73 -0.10
C THR A 266 -10.68 -12.60 1.15
N GLY A 267 -9.74 -12.35 2.07
CA GLY A 267 -9.77 -12.93 3.42
C GLY A 267 -9.68 -14.45 3.44
N ASN A 268 -8.94 -15.07 2.52
CA ASN A 268 -8.75 -16.52 2.47
C ASN A 268 -7.51 -16.97 3.26
N ASP A 269 -7.60 -18.14 3.89
CA ASP A 269 -6.49 -18.77 4.60
C ASP A 269 -5.77 -19.72 3.63
N CYS A 270 -4.62 -19.30 3.11
CA CYS A 270 -3.79 -20.00 2.13
C CYS A 270 -2.41 -20.35 2.73
N MET A 271 -2.44 -21.02 3.88
CA MET A 271 -1.23 -21.30 4.66
C MET A 271 -0.67 -22.71 4.46
N ASN A 272 0.63 -22.90 4.76
CA ASN A 272 1.27 -24.21 4.82
C ASN A 272 1.13 -25.06 3.54
N ASN A 273 1.09 -24.41 2.37
CA ASN A 273 1.07 -25.08 1.08
C ASN A 273 2.49 -25.46 0.64
N THR A 274 2.60 -26.48 -0.22
CA THR A 274 3.90 -26.99 -0.68
C THR A 274 4.52 -26.18 -1.82
N ALA A 275 3.75 -25.28 -2.42
CA ALA A 275 4.17 -24.21 -3.30
C ALA A 275 3.54 -22.90 -2.76
N ASP A 276 3.11 -21.97 -3.62
CA ASP A 276 2.65 -20.65 -3.18
C ASP A 276 1.29 -20.66 -2.46
N GLY A 277 1.05 -19.70 -1.58
CA GLY A 277 -0.29 -19.48 -1.00
C GLY A 277 -1.32 -19.14 -2.08
N ILE A 278 -1.05 -18.11 -2.89
CA ILE A 278 -1.87 -17.74 -4.04
C ILE A 278 -0.98 -17.52 -5.27
N GLU A 279 -1.30 -18.17 -6.39
CA GLU A 279 -0.62 -17.96 -7.67
C GLU A 279 -1.57 -17.35 -8.72
N LEU A 280 -1.15 -16.24 -9.32
CA LEU A 280 -1.75 -15.64 -10.52
C LEU A 280 -0.82 -15.87 -11.73
N SER A 281 -1.20 -16.76 -12.63
CA SER A 281 -0.41 -17.08 -13.83
C SER A 281 -1.13 -16.64 -15.09
N THR A 282 -0.56 -15.70 -15.84
CA THR A 282 -1.21 -15.08 -17.02
C THR A 282 -2.65 -14.67 -16.70
N SER A 283 -2.84 -13.95 -15.60
CA SER A 283 -4.16 -13.57 -15.07
C SER A 283 -4.13 -12.09 -14.69
N HIS A 284 -5.16 -11.34 -15.08
CA HIS A 284 -5.08 -9.88 -15.13
C HIS A 284 -6.24 -9.21 -14.40
N GLY A 285 -6.05 -8.01 -13.89
CA GLY A 285 -7.17 -7.25 -13.31
C GLY A 285 -7.75 -7.84 -12.02
N ASN A 286 -7.04 -8.74 -11.34
CA ASN A 286 -7.56 -9.42 -10.14
C ASN A 286 -7.19 -8.63 -8.88
N GLU A 287 -8.07 -8.69 -7.89
CA GLU A 287 -7.95 -7.98 -6.61
C GLU A 287 -7.80 -9.00 -5.48
N LEU A 288 -6.70 -8.90 -4.73
CA LEU A 288 -6.39 -9.75 -3.59
C LEU A 288 -6.38 -8.87 -2.34
N ASP A 289 -7.34 -9.09 -1.43
CA ASP A 289 -7.49 -8.27 -0.22
C ASP A 289 -7.48 -9.12 1.05
N GLY A 290 -6.59 -8.81 2.00
CA GLY A 290 -6.64 -9.38 3.34
C GLY A 290 -6.40 -10.89 3.42
N ASN A 291 -5.71 -11.51 2.47
CA ASN A 291 -5.47 -12.96 2.47
C ASN A 291 -4.27 -13.32 3.38
N ASP A 292 -4.36 -14.46 4.06
CA ASP A 292 -3.25 -15.02 4.84
C ASP A 292 -2.54 -16.10 4.02
N CYS A 293 -1.40 -15.73 3.45
CA CYS A 293 -0.52 -16.56 2.64
C CYS A 293 0.79 -16.86 3.37
N SER A 294 0.69 -17.28 4.63
CA SER A 294 1.85 -17.54 5.49
C SER A 294 2.32 -18.99 5.49
N LEU A 295 3.59 -19.20 5.84
CA LEU A 295 4.20 -20.51 6.10
C LEU A 295 4.21 -21.47 4.90
N ASN A 296 4.19 -20.94 3.68
CA ASN A 296 4.26 -21.72 2.46
C ASN A 296 5.70 -22.12 2.13
N LEU A 297 5.89 -23.27 1.46
CA LEU A 297 7.23 -23.76 1.09
C LEU A 297 7.85 -22.99 -0.09
N ASP A 298 7.07 -22.17 -0.79
CA ASP A 298 7.53 -21.26 -1.82
C ASP A 298 7.23 -19.81 -1.41
N ASP A 299 6.48 -19.04 -2.20
CA ASP A 299 6.15 -17.65 -1.90
C ASP A 299 4.77 -17.55 -1.21
N GLY A 300 4.49 -16.42 -0.56
CA GLY A 300 3.12 -16.14 -0.10
C GLY A 300 2.18 -15.93 -1.29
N ILE A 301 2.46 -14.91 -2.09
CA ILE A 301 1.69 -14.58 -3.30
C ILE A 301 2.65 -14.46 -4.49
N SER A 302 2.32 -15.15 -5.58
CA SER A 302 3.06 -15.07 -6.84
C SER A 302 2.22 -14.48 -7.96
N THR A 303 2.78 -13.50 -8.68
CA THR A 303 2.22 -13.00 -9.95
C THR A 303 3.19 -13.26 -11.08
N ILE A 304 2.75 -14.02 -12.09
CA ILE A 304 3.59 -14.49 -13.19
C ILE A 304 2.96 -14.07 -14.51
N SER A 305 3.68 -13.27 -15.30
CA SER A 305 3.23 -12.76 -16.60
C SER A 305 1.82 -12.15 -16.55
N SER A 306 1.57 -11.40 -15.47
CA SER A 306 0.24 -10.95 -15.06
C SER A 306 0.20 -9.42 -15.00
N GLU A 307 -0.96 -8.83 -15.25
CA GLU A 307 -1.06 -7.38 -15.44
C GLU A 307 -2.23 -6.78 -14.66
N ASN A 308 -2.08 -5.54 -14.19
CA ASN A 308 -3.18 -4.79 -13.58
C ASN A 308 -3.79 -5.46 -12.34
N ASN A 309 -3.01 -6.19 -11.57
CA ASN A 309 -3.51 -6.81 -10.33
C ASN A 309 -3.28 -5.90 -9.12
N THR A 310 -4.10 -6.04 -8.10
CA THR A 310 -3.95 -5.33 -6.82
C THR A 310 -3.81 -6.34 -5.70
N ILE A 311 -2.84 -6.12 -4.81
CA ILE A 311 -2.61 -6.89 -3.59
C ILE A 311 -2.68 -5.91 -2.42
N GLU A 312 -3.70 -6.01 -1.60
CA GLU A 312 -3.96 -5.10 -0.47
C GLU A 312 -4.10 -5.91 0.82
N GLY A 313 -3.62 -5.37 1.94
CA GLY A 313 -3.90 -5.92 3.28
C GLY A 313 -3.43 -7.35 3.55
N SER A 314 -2.67 -7.97 2.63
CA SER A 314 -2.38 -9.40 2.65
C SER A 314 -1.18 -9.71 3.54
N THR A 315 -1.23 -10.84 4.25
CA THR A 315 -0.16 -11.30 5.13
C THR A 315 0.59 -12.45 4.47
N CYS A 316 1.87 -12.23 4.13
CA CYS A 316 2.76 -13.18 3.51
C CYS A 316 4.01 -13.38 4.39
N SER A 317 3.85 -14.14 5.47
CA SER A 317 4.90 -14.29 6.49
C SER A 317 5.40 -15.71 6.66
N GLY A 318 6.70 -15.86 6.98
CA GLY A 318 7.27 -17.16 7.30
C GLY A 318 7.37 -18.12 6.11
N ASN A 319 7.36 -17.61 4.87
CA ASN A 319 7.48 -18.41 3.66
C ASN A 319 8.95 -18.78 3.39
N GLN A 320 9.20 -19.94 2.78
CA GLN A 320 10.57 -20.43 2.53
C GLN A 320 11.25 -19.77 1.31
N ARG A 321 10.51 -18.98 0.54
CA ARG A 321 11.06 -18.03 -0.44
C ARG A 321 10.63 -16.61 -0.07
N HIS A 322 9.86 -15.93 -0.91
CA HIS A 322 9.53 -14.53 -0.73
C HIS A 322 8.14 -14.35 -0.09
N GLY A 323 7.87 -13.18 0.47
CA GLY A 323 6.50 -12.81 0.84
C GLY A 323 5.63 -12.67 -0.41
N ILE A 324 6.01 -11.74 -1.30
CA ILE A 324 5.36 -11.56 -2.60
C ILE A 324 6.41 -11.64 -3.71
N TYR A 325 6.13 -12.44 -4.73
CA TYR A 325 6.98 -12.62 -5.90
C TYR A 325 6.29 -12.14 -7.17
N LEU A 326 6.99 -11.32 -7.95
CA LEU A 326 6.52 -10.81 -9.25
C LEU A 326 7.52 -11.20 -10.35
N SER A 327 7.01 -11.80 -11.41
CA SER A 327 7.83 -12.24 -12.55
C SER A 327 7.16 -11.89 -13.87
N TYR A 328 7.80 -11.01 -14.65
CA TYR A 328 7.23 -10.49 -15.90
C TYR A 328 5.85 -9.84 -15.71
N SER A 329 5.57 -9.31 -14.52
CA SER A 329 4.30 -8.67 -14.20
C SER A 329 4.36 -7.17 -14.47
N THR A 330 3.22 -6.58 -14.81
CA THR A 330 3.15 -5.14 -15.06
C THR A 330 1.95 -4.46 -14.42
N ASN A 331 2.11 -3.20 -14.05
CA ASN A 331 1.03 -2.39 -13.49
C ASN A 331 0.35 -3.06 -12.28
N THR A 332 1.12 -3.71 -11.43
CA THR A 332 0.62 -4.32 -10.18
C THR A 332 0.78 -3.33 -9.04
N ALA A 333 -0.26 -3.15 -8.24
CA ALA A 333 -0.22 -2.36 -7.01
C ALA A 333 -0.17 -3.29 -5.79
N ILE A 334 0.71 -2.98 -4.85
CA ILE A 334 0.85 -3.65 -3.56
C ILE A 334 0.72 -2.58 -2.48
N ASP A 335 -0.27 -2.70 -1.60
CA ASP A 335 -0.54 -1.71 -0.56
C ASP A 335 -0.88 -2.37 0.78
N ASP A 336 -0.56 -1.70 1.88
CA ASP A 336 -0.93 -2.08 3.25
C ASP A 336 -0.68 -3.57 3.61
N SER A 337 0.31 -4.20 2.97
CA SER A 337 0.58 -5.63 3.11
C SER A 337 1.69 -5.91 4.11
N THR A 338 1.78 -7.15 4.60
CA THR A 338 2.83 -7.59 5.53
C THR A 338 3.61 -8.75 4.92
N CYS A 339 4.90 -8.52 4.63
CA CYS A 339 5.84 -9.49 4.10
C CYS A 339 7.01 -9.66 5.06
N SER A 340 6.82 -10.47 6.11
CA SER A 340 7.79 -10.55 7.22
C SER A 340 8.26 -11.97 7.53
N THR A 341 9.48 -12.11 8.07
CA THR A 341 10.04 -13.42 8.50
C THR A 341 10.16 -14.46 7.39
N ASN A 342 10.28 -14.04 6.14
CA ASN A 342 10.48 -14.96 5.01
C ASN A 342 11.96 -15.34 4.88
N ASP A 343 12.24 -16.54 4.36
CA ASP A 343 13.61 -17.04 4.16
C ASP A 343 14.32 -16.35 2.96
N GLY A 344 13.56 -15.75 2.04
CA GLY A 344 14.03 -14.84 1.00
C GLY A 344 13.66 -13.40 1.30
N ASP A 345 13.39 -12.61 0.26
CA ASP A 345 12.96 -11.21 0.41
C ASP A 345 11.50 -11.05 0.89
N GLY A 346 11.18 -9.90 1.48
CA GLY A 346 9.79 -9.52 1.69
C GLY A 346 9.02 -9.44 0.37
N ILE A 347 9.51 -8.61 -0.56
CA ILE A 347 9.01 -8.53 -1.94
C ILE A 347 10.15 -8.68 -2.93
N TYR A 348 10.01 -9.58 -3.89
CA TYR A 348 10.97 -9.76 -4.97
C TYR A 348 10.34 -9.56 -6.34
N MET A 349 10.99 -8.73 -7.17
CA MET A 349 10.57 -8.43 -8.53
C MET A 349 11.62 -8.87 -9.55
N ARG A 350 11.17 -9.63 -10.54
CA ARG A 350 11.98 -10.06 -11.69
C ARG A 350 11.35 -9.56 -12.98
N SER A 351 12.11 -8.78 -13.76
CA SER A 351 11.68 -8.24 -15.06
C SER A 351 10.25 -7.68 -15.05
N SER A 352 9.88 -6.98 -13.97
CA SER A 352 8.52 -6.48 -13.74
C SER A 352 8.50 -4.95 -13.80
N HIS A 353 7.42 -4.36 -14.32
CA HIS A 353 7.41 -2.95 -14.68
C HIS A 353 6.17 -2.21 -14.18
N LEU A 354 6.29 -0.90 -13.94
CA LEU A 354 5.16 -0.07 -13.49
C LEU A 354 4.55 -0.61 -12.18
N ILE A 355 5.39 -1.02 -11.24
CA ILE A 355 4.94 -1.60 -9.97
C ILE A 355 4.83 -0.48 -8.93
N SER A 356 3.70 -0.41 -8.24
CA SER A 356 3.53 0.49 -7.11
C SER A 356 3.52 -0.32 -5.82
N ILE A 357 4.37 0.05 -4.86
CA ILE A 357 4.42 -0.55 -3.53
C ILE A 357 4.26 0.59 -2.52
N SER A 358 3.24 0.52 -1.69
CA SER A 358 2.97 1.55 -0.66
C SER A 358 2.64 0.93 0.69
N ASN A 359 3.00 1.65 1.76
CA ASN A 359 2.58 1.35 3.15
C ASN A 359 2.80 -0.10 3.60
N THR A 360 3.77 -0.79 3.02
CA THR A 360 3.95 -2.22 3.18
C THR A 360 5.08 -2.52 4.18
N ASP A 361 4.84 -3.49 5.06
CA ASP A 361 5.79 -3.94 6.07
C ASP A 361 6.64 -5.12 5.55
N CYS A 362 7.89 -4.86 5.19
CA CYS A 362 8.86 -5.84 4.70
C CYS A 362 10.00 -6.08 5.71
N LYS A 363 9.69 -6.75 6.82
CA LYS A 363 10.55 -6.78 8.03
C LYS A 363 11.07 -8.18 8.38
N GLU A 364 12.21 -8.22 9.05
CA GLU A 364 12.74 -9.46 9.67
C GLU A 364 12.90 -10.61 8.66
N ASN A 365 13.12 -10.31 7.38
CA ASN A 365 13.35 -11.31 6.34
C ASN A 365 14.84 -11.70 6.31
N LEU A 366 15.12 -12.96 5.94
CA LEU A 366 16.49 -13.44 5.78
C LEU A 366 17.18 -12.90 4.52
N GLY A 367 16.40 -12.43 3.53
CA GLY A 367 16.88 -11.65 2.41
C GLY A 367 16.73 -10.14 2.63
N HIS A 368 16.35 -9.43 1.58
CA HIS A 368 16.09 -8.00 1.59
C HIS A 368 14.64 -7.70 2.01
N GLY A 369 14.36 -6.46 2.39
CA GLY A 369 12.97 -6.01 2.51
C GLY A 369 12.27 -6.04 1.15
N ILE A 370 12.78 -5.26 0.20
CA ILE A 370 12.28 -5.20 -1.18
C ILE A 370 13.44 -5.28 -2.17
N CYS A 371 13.34 -6.14 -3.19
CA CYS A 371 14.39 -6.33 -4.21
C CYS A 371 13.83 -6.22 -5.64
N LEU A 372 14.50 -5.42 -6.48
CA LEU A 372 14.22 -5.24 -7.91
C LEU A 372 15.35 -5.81 -8.75
N ASN A 373 15.05 -6.80 -9.57
CA ASN A 373 16.06 -7.51 -10.34
C ASN A 373 15.67 -7.71 -11.81
N GLU A 374 16.66 -8.09 -12.62
CA GLU A 374 16.55 -8.44 -14.04
C GLU A 374 15.76 -7.41 -14.85
N THR A 375 16.18 -6.15 -14.84
CA THR A 375 15.61 -5.03 -15.62
C THR A 375 14.22 -4.54 -15.20
N SER A 376 13.78 -4.87 -13.98
CA SER A 376 12.53 -4.32 -13.42
C SER A 376 12.59 -2.79 -13.35
N SER A 377 11.58 -2.05 -13.81
CA SER A 377 11.72 -0.58 -13.94
C SER A 377 10.41 0.17 -13.81
N ASN A 378 10.51 1.49 -13.59
CA ASN A 378 9.37 2.37 -13.34
C ASN A 378 8.58 1.95 -12.08
N ALA A 379 9.28 1.52 -11.03
CA ALA A 379 8.65 1.21 -9.76
C ALA A 379 8.50 2.48 -8.91
N SER A 380 7.45 2.53 -8.10
CA SER A 380 7.26 3.54 -7.06
C SER A 380 7.12 2.82 -5.72
N ILE A 381 8.06 3.08 -4.80
CA ILE A 381 8.10 2.44 -3.47
C ILE A 381 8.00 3.56 -2.44
N THR A 382 6.90 3.60 -1.71
CA THR A 382 6.54 4.75 -0.87
C THR A 382 6.06 4.34 0.52
N GLY A 383 6.52 5.00 1.58
CA GLY A 383 6.03 4.75 2.93
C GLY A 383 6.22 3.31 3.44
N CYS A 384 7.10 2.52 2.81
CA CYS A 384 7.32 1.12 3.17
C CYS A 384 8.29 1.01 4.34
N ASN A 385 8.14 -0.04 5.15
CA ASN A 385 9.01 -0.32 6.28
C ASN A 385 9.83 -1.57 6.02
N CYS A 386 11.08 -1.37 5.62
CA CYS A 386 12.07 -2.39 5.26
C CYS A 386 13.13 -2.52 6.36
N SER A 387 12.72 -2.90 7.57
CA SER A 387 13.61 -2.90 8.75
C SER A 387 13.95 -4.29 9.29
N ASN A 388 15.13 -4.37 9.91
CA ASN A 388 15.65 -5.59 10.56
C ASN A 388 15.80 -6.79 9.62
N ASN A 389 16.10 -6.56 8.34
CA ASN A 389 16.38 -7.65 7.40
C ASN A 389 17.86 -8.07 7.45
N ASP A 390 18.14 -9.32 7.12
CA ASP A 390 19.51 -9.89 7.15
C ASP A 390 20.37 -9.45 5.95
N ASP A 391 19.77 -8.92 4.88
CA ASP A 391 20.49 -8.21 3.81
C ASP A 391 20.18 -6.70 3.83
N HIS A 392 19.68 -6.11 2.74
CA HIS A 392 19.40 -4.67 2.63
C HIS A 392 17.93 -4.36 2.91
N GLY A 393 17.62 -3.12 3.28
CA GLY A 393 16.24 -2.65 3.31
C GLY A 393 15.61 -2.72 1.92
N ILE A 394 16.15 -1.94 0.99
CA ILE A 394 15.73 -1.94 -0.43
C ILE A 394 16.95 -2.14 -1.34
N HIS A 395 16.84 -3.02 -2.33
CA HIS A 395 17.91 -3.26 -3.31
C HIS A 395 17.43 -3.14 -4.76
N LEU A 396 18.02 -2.21 -5.49
CA LEU A 396 17.88 -2.05 -6.94
C LEU A 396 19.11 -2.68 -7.62
N VAL A 397 18.90 -3.82 -8.28
CA VAL A 397 19.98 -4.64 -8.85
C VAL A 397 20.26 -4.28 -10.31
N VAL A 398 20.21 -5.22 -11.27
CA VAL A 398 20.65 -4.96 -12.65
C VAL A 398 19.54 -4.29 -13.47
N GLY A 399 19.81 -3.08 -13.96
CA GLY A 399 18.95 -2.36 -14.90
C GLY A 399 17.65 -1.85 -14.30
N SER A 400 17.63 -1.60 -12.99
CA SER A 400 16.46 -1.15 -12.24
C SER A 400 16.28 0.36 -12.35
N ASN A 401 15.75 0.79 -13.49
CA ASN A 401 15.74 2.19 -13.92
C ASN A 401 14.43 2.91 -13.61
N HIS A 402 14.49 4.25 -13.51
CA HIS A 402 13.31 5.12 -13.33
C HIS A 402 12.47 4.76 -12.10
N THR A 403 13.14 4.31 -11.04
CA THR A 403 12.49 3.93 -9.78
C THR A 403 12.48 5.11 -8.82
N HIS A 404 11.35 5.34 -8.17
CA HIS A 404 11.18 6.37 -7.14
C HIS A 404 11.00 5.73 -5.77
N LEU A 405 11.91 6.04 -4.85
CA LEU A 405 11.89 5.58 -3.45
C LEU A 405 11.64 6.80 -2.56
N SER A 406 10.49 6.88 -1.88
CA SER A 406 10.21 8.01 -1.00
C SER A 406 9.51 7.69 0.32
N GLY A 407 9.94 8.35 1.40
CA GLY A 407 9.34 8.18 2.72
C GLY A 407 9.49 6.78 3.32
N ASN A 408 10.45 5.97 2.84
CA ASN A 408 10.63 4.60 3.32
C ASN A 408 11.50 4.55 4.57
N VAL A 409 11.23 3.57 5.44
CA VAL A 409 11.99 3.29 6.66
C VAL A 409 12.84 2.04 6.45
N CYS A 410 14.13 2.22 6.20
CA CYS A 410 15.11 1.18 5.91
C CYS A 410 16.18 1.10 7.01
N ILE A 411 15.75 0.73 8.22
CA ILE A 411 16.60 0.79 9.42
C ILE A 411 17.01 -0.58 9.95
N LYS A 412 18.17 -0.66 10.61
CA LYS A 412 18.64 -1.85 11.34
C LYS A 412 18.83 -3.10 10.48
N ASN A 413 19.10 -2.93 9.20
CA ASN A 413 19.42 -4.03 8.31
C ASN A 413 20.90 -4.44 8.50
N GLN A 414 21.21 -5.72 8.27
CA GLN A 414 22.60 -6.23 8.36
C GLN A 414 23.43 -5.91 7.10
N GLY A 415 22.83 -5.25 6.11
CA GLY A 415 23.51 -4.63 4.98
C GLY A 415 23.30 -3.12 4.96
N HIS A 416 23.02 -2.56 3.78
CA HIS A 416 22.67 -1.15 3.61
C HIS A 416 21.18 -0.88 3.90
N GLY A 417 20.83 0.37 4.18
CA GLY A 417 19.44 0.81 4.15
C GLY A 417 18.88 0.66 2.73
N ILE A 418 19.50 1.36 1.77
CA ILE A 418 19.18 1.27 0.34
C ILE A 418 20.46 1.04 -0.47
N LEU A 419 20.46 0.02 -1.33
CA LEU A 419 21.53 -0.24 -2.29
C LEU A 419 21.00 -0.10 -3.72
N VAL A 420 21.71 0.66 -4.55
CA VAL A 420 21.48 0.76 -6.01
C VAL A 420 22.77 0.38 -6.73
N ASN A 421 22.74 -0.66 -7.57
CA ASN A 421 23.91 -1.07 -8.34
C ASN A 421 23.56 -1.55 -9.76
N GLY A 422 24.49 -2.21 -10.46
CA GLY A 422 24.20 -2.95 -11.69
C GLY A 422 23.70 -2.11 -12.87
N SER A 423 24.22 -0.89 -13.05
CA SER A 423 23.78 0.06 -14.09
C SER A 423 22.30 0.48 -13.98
N SER A 424 21.78 0.56 -12.76
CA SER A 424 20.46 1.12 -12.44
C SER A 424 20.50 2.65 -12.41
N HIS A 425 19.87 3.30 -13.38
CA HIS A 425 19.99 4.74 -13.62
C HIS A 425 18.65 5.49 -13.61
N HIS A 426 18.72 6.82 -13.49
CA HIS A 426 17.54 7.71 -13.44
C HIS A 426 16.61 7.40 -12.25
N ASN A 427 17.20 7.05 -11.11
CA ASN A 427 16.46 6.76 -9.89
C ASN A 427 16.36 8.02 -9.00
N ILE A 428 15.30 8.09 -8.21
CA ILE A 428 15.08 9.18 -7.25
C ILE A 428 14.90 8.54 -5.88
N ILE A 429 15.71 8.96 -4.91
CA ILE A 429 15.70 8.47 -3.53
C ILE A 429 15.49 9.70 -2.64
N SER A 430 14.26 9.92 -2.17
CA SER A 430 13.90 11.17 -1.48
C SER A 430 13.19 10.97 -0.14
N GLY A 431 13.64 11.61 0.93
CA GLY A 431 12.92 11.60 2.22
C GLY A 431 12.89 10.24 2.91
N ASN A 432 13.90 9.38 2.73
CA ASN A 432 13.95 8.05 3.35
C ASN A 432 14.74 8.10 4.68
N ASP A 433 14.33 7.27 5.65
CA ASP A 433 15.04 7.01 6.90
C ASP A 433 15.88 5.74 6.73
N CYS A 434 17.21 5.88 6.67
CA CYS A 434 18.18 4.83 6.42
C CYS A 434 19.20 4.74 7.56
N GLN A 435 18.71 4.74 8.80
CA GLN A 435 19.56 4.75 9.99
C GLN A 435 19.91 3.36 10.56
N ASN A 436 20.98 3.31 11.35
CA ASN A 436 21.37 2.15 12.17
C ASN A 436 21.61 0.86 11.37
N ASN A 437 22.00 0.95 10.10
CA ASN A 437 22.38 -0.21 9.30
C ASN A 437 23.85 -0.56 9.53
N THR A 438 24.21 -1.84 9.36
CA THR A 438 25.59 -2.29 9.63
C THR A 438 26.58 -1.99 8.51
N LEU A 439 26.10 -1.53 7.36
CA LEU A 439 26.93 -0.95 6.29
C LEU A 439 26.62 0.55 6.18
N ASP A 440 26.36 1.06 4.97
CA ASP A 440 25.98 2.45 4.74
C ASP A 440 24.47 2.65 4.85
N GLY A 441 24.04 3.90 5.07
CA GLY A 441 22.62 4.26 4.93
C GLY A 441 22.15 4.05 3.49
N ILE A 442 22.77 4.75 2.54
CA ILE A 442 22.49 4.65 1.11
C ILE A 442 23.78 4.40 0.33
N THR A 443 23.75 3.46 -0.60
CA THR A 443 24.89 3.18 -1.50
C THR A 443 24.45 3.19 -2.96
N LEU A 444 25.20 3.94 -3.77
CA LEU A 444 25.13 3.95 -5.23
C LEU A 444 26.43 3.39 -5.80
N ASP A 445 26.36 2.31 -6.56
CA ASP A 445 27.55 1.61 -7.08
C ASP A 445 27.37 1.16 -8.54
N GLU A 446 28.45 0.78 -9.22
CA GLU A 446 28.47 0.14 -10.54
C GLU A 446 27.60 0.85 -11.60
N HIS A 447 27.85 2.15 -11.80
CA HIS A 447 27.17 2.99 -12.80
C HIS A 447 25.70 3.31 -12.50
N ALA A 448 25.39 3.63 -11.23
CA ALA A 448 24.09 4.13 -10.79
C ALA A 448 23.84 5.60 -11.22
N ASN A 449 23.91 5.84 -12.52
CA ASN A 449 24.00 7.18 -13.10
C ASN A 449 22.67 7.96 -13.05
N PHE A 450 22.75 9.29 -13.12
CA PHE A 450 21.56 10.17 -13.17
C PHE A 450 20.64 9.97 -11.96
N THR A 451 21.22 9.71 -10.79
CA THR A 451 20.47 9.43 -9.56
C THR A 451 20.42 10.67 -8.69
N LEU A 452 19.22 11.00 -8.19
CA LEU A 452 18.98 12.05 -7.19
C LEU A 452 18.80 11.39 -5.82
N VAL A 453 19.55 11.87 -4.82
CA VAL A 453 19.43 11.48 -3.42
C VAL A 453 19.16 12.76 -2.62
N ASP A 454 17.92 12.92 -2.15
CA ASP A 454 17.37 14.20 -1.67
C ASP A 454 16.70 14.06 -0.29
N GLY A 455 17.03 14.89 0.69
CA GLY A 455 16.28 14.94 1.95
C GLY A 455 16.31 13.65 2.80
N ASN A 456 17.32 12.77 2.65
CA ASN A 456 17.35 11.48 3.37
C ASN A 456 18.08 11.59 4.72
N ASP A 457 17.63 10.80 5.70
CA ASP A 457 18.32 10.63 6.97
C ASP A 457 19.15 9.34 6.97
N CYS A 458 20.45 9.49 6.83
CA CYS A 458 21.44 8.41 6.76
C CYS A 458 22.35 8.45 7.99
N SER A 459 21.76 8.54 9.18
CA SER A 459 22.50 8.68 10.44
C SER A 459 22.72 7.36 11.18
N TRP A 460 23.74 7.31 12.04
CA TRP A 460 24.06 6.17 12.92
C TRP A 460 24.36 4.85 12.21
N ASN A 461 24.84 4.88 10.97
CA ASN A 461 25.26 3.68 10.26
C ASN A 461 26.70 3.29 10.66
N ASP A 462 27.01 2.00 10.63
CA ASP A 462 28.31 1.48 11.07
C ASP A 462 29.48 1.89 10.15
N ILE A 463 29.20 2.26 8.89
CA ILE A 463 30.19 2.75 7.92
C ILE A 463 29.87 4.19 7.52
N HIS A 464 29.30 4.44 6.35
CA HIS A 464 29.02 5.80 5.87
C HIS A 464 27.54 6.16 5.98
N GLY A 465 27.23 7.45 5.95
CA GLY A 465 25.85 7.87 5.69
C GLY A 465 25.46 7.54 4.26
N ILE A 466 26.19 8.13 3.30
CA ILE A 466 25.98 7.89 1.87
C ILE A 466 27.31 7.53 1.20
N MET A 467 27.33 6.45 0.42
CA MET A 467 28.45 6.08 -0.45
C MET A 467 28.04 6.15 -1.92
N VAL A 468 28.85 6.80 -2.76
CA VAL A 468 28.68 6.82 -4.22
C VAL A 468 29.98 6.42 -4.91
N MET A 469 29.96 5.29 -5.59
CA MET A 469 31.11 4.71 -6.28
C MET A 469 30.84 4.52 -7.78
N ASP A 470 31.86 4.77 -8.61
CA ASP A 470 31.87 4.46 -10.05
C ASP A 470 30.62 4.94 -10.83
N SER A 471 30.06 6.08 -10.41
CA SER A 471 28.78 6.61 -10.89
C SER A 471 28.91 8.04 -11.41
N THR A 472 28.07 8.41 -12.38
CA THR A 472 28.13 9.67 -13.13
C THR A 472 26.80 10.42 -13.06
N ASN A 473 26.84 11.75 -12.98
CA ASN A 473 25.66 12.62 -12.92
C ASN A 473 24.80 12.31 -11.68
N VAL A 474 25.41 12.29 -10.50
CA VAL A 474 24.70 12.07 -9.23
C VAL A 474 24.50 13.42 -8.52
N SER A 475 23.34 13.62 -7.91
CA SER A 475 23.05 14.78 -7.05
C SER A 475 22.71 14.29 -5.65
N LEU A 476 23.41 14.80 -4.65
CA LEU A 476 23.16 14.58 -3.23
C LEU A 476 22.73 15.92 -2.62
N ASP A 477 21.46 16.04 -2.28
CA ASP A 477 20.82 17.29 -1.84
C ASP A 477 20.14 17.12 -0.47
N ASP A 478 20.26 18.10 0.42
CA ASP A 478 19.58 18.15 1.73
C ASP A 478 19.64 16.85 2.58
N ASN A 479 20.73 16.07 2.50
CA ASN A 479 20.82 14.81 3.26
C ASN A 479 21.43 15.03 4.65
N THR A 480 20.90 14.31 5.64
CA THR A 480 21.39 14.30 7.01
C THR A 480 22.23 13.04 7.25
N CYS A 481 23.55 13.20 7.39
CA CYS A 481 24.50 12.11 7.64
C CYS A 481 25.23 12.34 8.96
N LEU A 482 24.62 11.93 10.07
CA LEU A 482 25.12 12.17 11.43
C LEU A 482 25.66 10.91 12.09
N GLU A 483 26.73 11.05 12.87
CA GLU A 483 27.21 10.01 13.80
C GLU A 483 27.46 8.65 13.15
N ASN A 484 27.92 8.64 11.89
CA ASN A 484 28.30 7.42 11.19
C ASN A 484 29.71 6.94 11.60
N GLY A 485 29.93 5.63 11.45
CA GLY A 485 31.16 4.94 11.89
C GLY A 485 32.42 5.26 11.06
N ASP A 486 32.25 5.87 9.90
CA ASP A 486 33.31 6.43 9.06
C ASP A 486 32.86 7.79 8.50
N ASP A 487 32.93 8.06 7.18
CA ASP A 487 32.55 9.37 6.62
C ASP A 487 31.03 9.63 6.59
N GLY A 488 30.62 10.90 6.61
CA GLY A 488 29.22 11.28 6.35
C GLY A 488 28.80 10.97 4.91
N ILE A 489 29.57 11.48 3.93
CA ILE A 489 29.41 11.20 2.51
C ILE A 489 30.76 10.75 1.92
N HIS A 490 30.79 9.61 1.22
CA HIS A 490 31.98 9.01 0.63
C HIS A 490 31.86 8.89 -0.90
N LEU A 491 32.75 9.55 -1.67
CA LEU A 491 32.66 9.71 -3.14
C LEU A 491 33.92 9.24 -3.91
N PRO A 492 34.15 7.92 -4.00
CA PRO A 492 35.24 7.35 -4.79
C PRO A 492 34.88 7.22 -6.28
N ALA A 493 35.77 7.68 -7.15
CA ALA A 493 35.70 7.48 -8.61
C ALA A 493 34.39 7.96 -9.26
N THR A 494 33.81 9.05 -8.75
CA THR A 494 32.58 9.65 -9.29
C THR A 494 32.87 10.68 -10.40
N ASN A 495 31.91 10.95 -11.25
CA ASN A 495 32.04 11.94 -12.32
C ASN A 495 30.80 12.84 -12.40
N ASN A 496 30.99 14.16 -12.42
CA ASN A 496 29.90 15.12 -12.51
C ASN A 496 28.89 14.95 -11.36
N THR A 497 29.39 15.04 -10.13
CA THR A 497 28.59 14.88 -8.90
C THR A 497 28.31 16.25 -8.28
N THR A 498 27.07 16.50 -7.86
CA THR A 498 26.71 17.67 -7.06
C THR A 498 26.42 17.22 -5.63
N VAL A 499 26.96 17.93 -4.64
CA VAL A 499 26.77 17.69 -3.22
C VAL A 499 26.37 19.03 -2.62
N ASP A 500 25.08 19.25 -2.40
CA ASP A 500 24.51 20.52 -1.98
C ASP A 500 23.70 20.37 -0.69
N GLU A 501 23.76 21.37 0.19
CA GLU A 501 22.89 21.48 1.39
C GLU A 501 22.92 20.27 2.36
N ASN A 502 23.94 19.41 2.32
CA ASN A 502 24.00 18.24 3.20
C ASN A 502 24.59 18.56 4.58
N ASN A 503 24.07 17.92 5.62
CA ASN A 503 24.60 17.97 6.98
C ASN A 503 25.42 16.71 7.31
N CYS A 504 26.74 16.82 7.27
CA CYS A 504 27.67 15.73 7.53
C CYS A 504 28.43 15.97 8.84
N SER A 505 27.80 15.68 9.97
CA SER A 505 28.32 16.06 11.29
C SER A 505 28.52 14.90 12.26
N ARG A 506 29.52 15.03 13.14
CA ARG A 506 29.86 14.08 14.21
C ARG A 506 30.19 12.67 13.72
N ASN A 507 30.65 12.54 12.48
CA ASN A 507 31.07 11.28 11.91
C ASN A 507 32.48 10.91 12.42
N ALA A 508 32.77 9.61 12.48
CA ALA A 508 34.06 9.12 12.95
C ALA A 508 35.18 9.23 11.90
N GLY A 509 34.81 9.39 10.63
CA GLY A 509 35.67 9.79 9.51
C GLY A 509 35.55 11.29 9.21
N ASP A 510 35.68 11.64 7.93
CA ASP A 510 35.48 12.97 7.38
C ASP A 510 33.98 13.32 7.29
N GLY A 511 33.65 14.61 7.21
CA GLY A 511 32.28 15.02 6.84
C GLY A 511 31.96 14.55 5.42
N ILE A 512 32.78 15.00 4.46
CA ILE A 512 32.71 14.61 3.06
C ILE A 512 34.10 14.16 2.60
N TYR A 513 34.23 12.90 2.18
CA TYR A 513 35.44 12.35 1.57
C TYR A 513 35.23 12.15 0.07
N ILE A 514 36.19 12.59 -0.74
CA ILE A 514 36.15 12.43 -2.20
C ILE A 514 37.51 12.03 -2.74
N SER A 515 37.53 10.98 -3.56
CA SER A 515 38.78 10.46 -4.12
C SER A 515 38.63 10.00 -5.56
N GLN A 516 39.65 10.23 -6.39
CA GLN A 516 39.67 9.83 -7.81
C GLN A 516 38.46 10.34 -8.62
N SER A 517 37.78 11.38 -8.15
CA SER A 517 36.54 11.89 -8.75
C SER A 517 36.82 13.09 -9.66
N VAL A 518 35.95 13.35 -10.63
CA VAL A 518 36.14 14.43 -11.60
C VAL A 518 34.88 15.29 -11.70
N ASN A 519 35.06 16.61 -11.80
CA ASN A 519 33.98 17.56 -12.04
C ASN A 519 32.90 17.56 -10.94
N ALA A 520 33.31 17.50 -9.68
CA ALA A 520 32.38 17.60 -8.55
C ALA A 520 32.11 19.06 -8.18
N THR A 521 30.87 19.38 -7.79
CA THR A 521 30.47 20.67 -7.20
C THR A 521 29.95 20.41 -5.79
N ILE A 522 30.55 21.04 -4.79
CA ILE A 522 30.28 20.82 -3.37
C ILE A 522 29.96 22.18 -2.74
N THR A 523 28.70 22.40 -2.39
CA THR A 523 28.16 23.71 -1.97
C THR A 523 27.21 23.60 -0.78
N HIS A 524 27.12 24.65 0.03
CA HIS A 524 26.16 24.77 1.15
C HIS A 524 26.15 23.60 2.17
N ASN A 525 27.19 22.76 2.20
CA ASN A 525 27.24 21.64 3.13
C ASN A 525 27.72 22.10 4.52
N TYR A 526 27.17 21.46 5.55
CA TYR A 526 27.52 21.68 6.94
C TYR A 526 28.29 20.48 7.50
N CYS A 527 29.61 20.63 7.64
CA CYS A 527 30.47 19.58 8.20
C CYS A 527 31.02 20.01 9.56
N ASN A 528 30.47 19.44 10.63
CA ASN A 528 30.77 19.86 12.00
C ASN A 528 31.17 18.72 12.93
N ASN A 529 32.20 18.94 13.75
CA ASN A 529 32.66 18.00 14.79
C ASN A 529 32.97 16.58 14.28
N ASN A 530 33.39 16.42 13.03
CA ASN A 530 33.87 15.14 12.54
C ASN A 530 35.25 14.82 13.15
N THR A 531 35.55 13.54 13.34
CA THR A 531 36.87 13.12 13.85
C THR A 531 37.95 13.25 12.78
N GLY A 532 37.57 13.10 11.52
CA GLY A 532 38.36 13.49 10.36
C GLY A 532 38.29 14.99 10.07
N SER A 533 38.43 15.32 8.80
CA SER A 533 38.32 16.64 8.21
C SER A 533 36.86 17.00 7.90
N GLY A 534 36.55 18.30 7.80
CA GLY A 534 35.22 18.71 7.33
C GLY A 534 34.97 18.23 5.89
N ILE A 535 35.97 18.45 5.03
CA ILE A 535 36.05 17.88 3.69
C ILE A 535 37.48 17.41 3.40
N ASN A 536 37.62 16.30 2.66
CA ASN A 536 38.90 15.75 2.25
C ASN A 536 38.92 15.41 0.75
N LEU A 537 39.69 16.18 -0.03
CA LEU A 537 39.95 15.91 -1.44
C LEU A 537 41.23 15.06 -1.60
N ALA A 538 41.09 13.80 -1.98
CA ALA A 538 42.19 12.85 -2.08
C ALA A 538 42.36 12.23 -3.48
N GLY A 539 43.45 11.49 -3.68
CA GLY A 539 43.58 10.51 -4.76
C GLY A 539 43.53 11.04 -6.20
N GLY A 540 43.87 12.30 -6.45
CA GLY A 540 43.90 12.87 -7.80
C GLY A 540 42.53 13.31 -8.32
N SER A 541 41.60 13.69 -7.44
CA SER A 541 40.30 14.28 -7.81
C SER A 541 40.46 15.63 -8.52
N ASN A 542 40.00 15.76 -9.76
CA ASN A 542 40.21 16.93 -10.63
C ASN A 542 38.94 17.77 -10.81
N ASP A 543 39.14 19.04 -11.20
CA ASP A 543 38.06 19.96 -11.58
C ASP A 543 36.93 20.04 -10.54
N THR A 544 37.30 20.02 -9.25
CA THR A 544 36.33 20.06 -8.14
C THR A 544 36.12 21.49 -7.64
N PHE A 545 34.87 21.94 -7.55
CA PHE A 545 34.50 23.28 -7.06
C PHE A 545 33.91 23.16 -5.66
N VAL A 546 34.53 23.79 -4.67
CA VAL A 546 34.12 23.76 -3.25
C VAL A 546 33.90 25.19 -2.77
N TRP A 547 32.66 25.63 -2.57
CA TRP A 547 32.38 27.00 -2.12
C TRP A 547 31.06 27.08 -1.35
N ALA A 548 30.87 28.12 -0.53
CA ALA A 548 29.71 28.31 0.34
C ALA A 548 29.45 27.17 1.35
N ASN A 549 30.45 26.35 1.69
CA ASN A 549 30.32 25.33 2.73
C ASN A 549 30.72 25.87 4.11
N THR A 550 30.25 25.21 5.16
CA THR A 550 30.63 25.48 6.54
C THR A 550 31.40 24.31 7.15
N PHE A 551 32.66 24.57 7.50
CA PHE A 551 33.54 23.62 8.18
C PHE A 551 33.82 24.08 9.61
N LYS A 552 33.31 23.32 10.59
CA LYS A 552 33.38 23.71 12.00
C LYS A 552 33.87 22.61 12.91
N ASP A 553 34.87 22.94 13.73
CA ASP A 553 35.32 22.14 14.87
C ASP A 553 35.67 20.67 14.53
N ASN A 554 35.99 20.40 13.25
CA ASN A 554 36.50 19.12 12.79
C ASN A 554 37.90 18.87 13.37
N GLN A 555 38.17 17.63 13.82
CA GLN A 555 39.33 17.34 14.67
C GLN A 555 40.64 17.21 13.88
N ALA A 556 40.60 16.68 12.65
CA ALA A 556 41.78 16.61 11.80
C ALA A 556 42.08 17.99 11.18
N PHE A 557 41.27 18.41 10.21
CA PHE A 557 41.36 19.72 9.56
C PHE A 557 39.97 20.25 9.19
N GLN A 558 39.79 21.57 9.08
CA GLN A 558 38.51 22.07 8.55
C GLN A 558 38.34 21.69 7.07
N ALA A 559 39.42 21.76 6.30
CA ALA A 559 39.47 21.25 4.93
C ALA A 559 40.87 20.69 4.60
N GLU A 560 40.90 19.60 3.86
CA GLU A 560 42.11 18.91 3.41
C GLU A 560 42.07 18.66 1.90
N SER A 561 43.22 18.86 1.24
CA SER A 561 43.47 18.52 -0.16
C SER A 561 44.84 17.85 -0.29
N THR A 562 44.81 16.52 -0.37
CA THR A 562 46.00 15.71 -0.68
C THR A 562 46.11 15.37 -2.17
N SER A 563 45.16 15.86 -2.96
CA SER A 563 45.11 15.68 -4.41
C SER A 563 46.26 16.43 -5.10
N ASP A 564 46.98 15.77 -5.99
CA ASP A 564 47.93 16.40 -6.93
C ASP A 564 47.24 16.87 -8.23
N ALA A 565 45.90 16.91 -8.19
CA ALA A 565 45.02 17.22 -9.28
C ALA A 565 45.04 18.69 -9.71
N THR A 566 44.58 18.93 -10.93
CA THR A 566 44.43 20.27 -11.50
C THR A 566 42.96 20.66 -11.58
N GLY A 567 42.70 21.97 -11.57
CA GLY A 567 41.35 22.52 -11.81
C GLY A 567 40.46 22.65 -10.58
N THR A 568 40.92 22.18 -9.42
CA THR A 568 40.23 22.38 -8.13
C THR A 568 40.19 23.86 -7.75
N ARG A 569 39.02 24.34 -7.30
CA ARG A 569 38.86 25.70 -6.79
C ARG A 569 38.01 25.69 -5.52
N TRP A 570 38.47 26.43 -4.52
CA TRP A 570 37.81 26.56 -3.22
C TRP A 570 36.92 27.81 -3.13
N TYR A 571 36.49 28.33 -4.28
CA TYR A 571 35.63 29.52 -4.39
C TYR A 571 34.98 29.57 -5.79
N GLU A 572 33.83 30.23 -5.88
CA GLU A 572 33.16 30.58 -7.14
C GLU A 572 32.54 31.98 -7.01
N GLY A 573 32.58 32.79 -8.07
CA GLY A 573 31.93 34.10 -8.06
C GLY A 573 32.43 35.12 -7.02
N GLY A 574 33.57 34.88 -6.36
CA GLY A 574 34.08 35.70 -5.25
C GLY A 574 33.58 35.28 -3.86
N ILE A 575 33.01 34.08 -3.75
CA ILE A 575 32.51 33.48 -2.51
C ILE A 575 33.31 32.19 -2.26
N GLY A 576 33.91 32.07 -1.07
CA GLY A 576 34.61 30.88 -0.59
C GLY A 576 33.81 30.14 0.49
N ASN A 577 34.49 29.52 1.45
CA ASN A 577 33.92 28.68 2.51
C ASN A 577 34.14 29.28 3.90
N HIS A 578 33.33 28.86 4.86
CA HIS A 578 33.50 29.22 6.28
C HIS A 578 34.35 28.18 7.01
N TYR A 579 35.36 28.64 7.77
CA TYR A 579 36.26 27.81 8.56
C TYR A 579 36.29 28.29 10.02
N SER A 580 35.96 27.43 10.99
CA SER A 580 35.88 27.86 12.40
C SER A 580 37.24 28.24 13.02
N ASP A 581 38.34 27.81 12.42
CA ASP A 581 39.69 28.17 12.82
C ASP A 581 40.29 29.34 12.02
N TYR A 582 39.52 29.97 11.11
CA TYR A 582 39.99 31.09 10.29
C TYR A 582 40.58 32.23 11.13
N LEU A 583 39.89 32.63 12.19
CA LEU A 583 40.35 33.70 13.10
C LEU A 583 41.53 33.26 13.97
N VAL A 584 41.73 31.96 14.16
CA VAL A 584 42.92 31.43 14.85
C VAL A 584 44.14 31.56 13.94
N GLN A 585 43.98 31.25 12.65
CA GLN A 585 45.04 31.39 11.65
C GLN A 585 45.30 32.85 11.26
N ASN A 586 44.25 33.70 11.26
CA ASN A 586 44.29 35.10 10.88
C ASN A 586 43.66 36.02 11.95
N PRO A 587 44.33 36.24 13.10
CA PRO A 587 43.77 37.00 14.23
C PRO A 587 43.45 38.48 13.94
N THR A 588 43.91 39.00 12.80
CA THR A 588 43.67 40.38 12.37
C THR A 588 42.44 40.53 11.46
N ALA A 589 41.80 39.42 11.09
CA ALA A 589 40.52 39.47 10.39
C ALA A 589 39.44 40.01 11.35
N SER A 590 38.71 41.04 10.93
CA SER A 590 37.54 41.56 11.62
C SER A 590 36.26 40.93 11.08
N SER A 591 35.29 40.71 11.95
CA SER A 591 33.98 40.13 11.62
C SER A 591 33.02 41.14 10.95
N ASP A 592 33.55 42.23 10.39
CA ASP A 592 32.79 43.36 9.84
C ASP A 592 32.59 43.28 8.31
N GLY A 593 33.10 42.21 7.68
CA GLY A 593 32.90 41.90 6.27
C GLY A 593 32.85 40.39 6.05
N PHE A 594 31.81 39.92 5.37
CA PHE A 594 31.55 38.50 5.14
C PHE A 594 32.68 37.74 4.43
N VAL A 595 33.45 38.42 3.57
CA VAL A 595 34.56 37.84 2.80
C VAL A 595 35.86 38.59 3.12
N TRP A 596 36.94 37.88 3.45
CA TRP A 596 38.24 38.51 3.72
C TRP A 596 39.25 38.28 2.59
N LEU A 597 40.16 39.24 2.38
CA LEU A 597 41.15 39.26 1.28
C LEU A 597 42.43 38.43 1.54
N LEU A 598 42.54 37.78 2.70
CA LEU A 598 43.66 36.90 3.03
C LEU A 598 43.20 35.45 2.78
N PRO A 599 43.83 34.75 1.82
CA PRO A 599 43.46 33.39 1.52
C PRO A 599 43.58 32.47 2.74
N TYR A 600 42.68 31.48 2.82
CA TYR A 600 42.81 30.36 3.75
C TYR A 600 43.58 29.24 3.06
N SER A 601 44.69 28.81 3.66
CA SER A 601 45.49 27.71 3.12
C SER A 601 44.84 26.37 3.45
N ILE A 602 44.61 25.53 2.44
CA ILE A 602 44.05 24.20 2.62
C ILE A 602 45.16 23.25 3.07
N ASN A 603 44.86 22.40 4.06
CA ASN A 603 45.83 21.42 4.57
C ASN A 603 46.15 20.37 3.49
N GLY A 604 47.41 19.95 3.36
CA GLY A 604 47.83 18.90 2.41
C GLY A 604 48.97 19.33 1.49
N THR A 605 48.87 19.11 0.18
CA THR A 605 49.94 19.50 -0.77
C THR A 605 49.85 20.99 -1.10
N THR A 606 51.01 21.65 -1.22
CA THR A 606 51.20 23.08 -0.88
C THR A 606 50.74 24.11 -1.92
N ILE A 607 49.59 23.93 -2.60
CA ILE A 607 49.12 24.86 -3.65
C ILE A 607 47.65 25.30 -3.47
N ASP A 608 46.82 24.55 -2.77
CA ASP A 608 45.38 24.87 -2.66
C ASP A 608 45.08 25.91 -1.59
N GLU A 609 44.37 26.96 -2.00
CA GLU A 609 43.93 28.06 -1.13
C GLU A 609 42.50 28.49 -1.49
N ASP A 610 41.70 28.81 -0.48
CA ASP A 610 40.46 29.56 -0.65
C ASP A 610 40.79 31.04 -0.65
N LEU A 611 40.54 31.74 -1.76
CA LEU A 611 40.84 33.16 -1.92
C LEU A 611 39.79 34.10 -1.31
N TYR A 612 38.60 33.59 -0.97
CA TYR A 612 37.46 34.36 -0.50
C TYR A 612 36.81 33.73 0.76
N PRO A 613 37.60 33.38 1.79
CA PRO A 613 37.08 32.70 2.98
C PRO A 613 36.04 33.55 3.72
N LEU A 614 35.01 32.88 4.22
CA LEU A 614 33.89 33.47 4.94
C LEU A 614 34.18 33.55 6.45
N VAL A 615 34.02 34.73 7.03
CA VAL A 615 34.31 34.97 8.46
C VAL A 615 33.14 34.57 9.38
N THR A 616 31.92 34.52 8.84
CA THR A 616 30.68 34.15 9.56
C THR A 616 29.95 32.99 8.88
N ASP A 617 29.13 32.25 9.64
CA ASP A 617 28.35 31.09 9.19
C ASP A 617 27.06 31.51 8.45
N GLY A 618 27.20 32.24 7.34
CA GLY A 618 26.08 32.82 6.60
C GLY A 618 25.03 31.83 6.06
N SER A 619 25.33 30.53 6.02
CA SER A 619 24.39 29.50 5.57
C SER A 619 23.45 28.98 6.65
N ARG A 620 23.61 29.41 7.90
CA ARG A 620 22.76 28.98 9.01
C ARG A 620 21.49 29.84 9.04
N ASP A 621 20.38 29.25 9.40
CA ASP A 621 19.18 29.94 9.90
C ASP A 621 19.24 29.83 11.44
N VAL A 622 19.52 30.92 12.15
CA VAL A 622 19.84 30.85 13.58
C VAL A 622 18.60 30.89 14.48
N ASP A 623 17.53 31.53 14.03
CA ASP A 623 16.26 31.68 14.73
C ASP A 623 15.17 30.73 14.22
N ASN A 624 15.42 30.02 13.12
CA ASN A 624 14.61 28.95 12.52
C ASN A 624 13.28 29.46 11.95
N ASP A 625 13.32 30.59 11.26
CA ASP A 625 12.16 31.17 10.60
C ASP A 625 12.04 30.78 9.12
N GLY A 626 13.06 30.13 8.54
CA GLY A 626 13.11 29.73 7.15
C GLY A 626 13.98 30.64 6.26
N LEU A 627 14.68 31.64 6.81
CA LEU A 627 15.66 32.46 6.10
C LEU A 627 17.09 32.14 6.58
N THR A 628 18.05 32.19 5.66
CA THR A 628 19.46 32.08 6.05
C THR A 628 19.95 33.40 6.64
N ASN A 629 20.84 33.33 7.63
CA ASN A 629 21.58 34.47 8.18
C ASN A 629 22.15 35.37 7.07
N ARG A 630 22.53 34.79 5.93
CA ARG A 630 22.98 35.54 4.75
C ARG A 630 21.84 36.34 4.11
N TYR A 631 20.72 35.71 3.82
CA TYR A 631 19.54 36.38 3.26
C TYR A 631 19.12 37.53 4.16
N GLU A 632 19.02 37.25 5.45
CA GLU A 632 18.51 38.22 6.42
C GLU A 632 19.43 39.43 6.50
N VAL A 633 20.74 39.23 6.71
CA VAL A 633 21.68 40.36 6.81
C VAL A 633 21.81 41.12 5.47
N ASP A 634 21.74 40.45 4.32
CA ASP A 634 21.79 41.13 3.02
C ASP A 634 20.56 42.02 2.77
N ASN A 635 19.41 41.69 3.37
CA ASN A 635 18.17 42.46 3.28
C ASN A 635 17.93 43.38 4.49
N GLY A 636 18.82 43.39 5.49
CA GLY A 636 18.70 44.22 6.69
C GLY A 636 17.76 43.66 7.76
N ILE A 637 17.32 42.41 7.58
CA ILE A 637 16.52 41.59 8.50
C ILE A 637 17.44 41.08 9.62
N ASN A 638 16.90 40.91 10.82
CA ASN A 638 17.69 40.53 11.98
C ASN A 638 17.82 39.02 12.12
N ALA A 639 18.93 38.48 11.62
CA ALA A 639 19.40 37.09 11.72
C ALA A 639 19.61 36.56 13.14
N SER A 640 18.69 36.79 14.05
CA SER A 640 18.63 36.27 15.43
C SER A 640 17.27 36.53 16.07
N ASN A 641 16.35 37.13 15.31
CA ASN A 641 15.00 37.45 15.67
C ASN A 641 14.07 36.98 14.55
N PRO A 642 13.29 35.90 14.74
CA PRO A 642 12.50 35.27 13.68
C PRO A 642 11.27 36.09 13.21
N ASP A 643 11.17 37.34 13.64
CA ASP A 643 10.04 38.29 13.49
C ASP A 643 10.62 39.69 13.74
N SER A 644 11.15 40.31 12.70
CA SER A 644 12.06 41.45 12.75
C SER A 644 11.36 42.78 13.01
N ASP A 645 10.07 42.91 12.70
CA ASP A 645 9.24 44.08 13.00
C ASP A 645 8.26 43.89 14.18
N ASP A 646 8.24 42.70 14.79
CA ASP A 646 7.48 42.32 15.99
C ASP A 646 5.94 42.38 15.78
N ASP A 647 5.44 42.13 14.57
CA ASP A 647 4.00 42.13 14.24
C ASP A 647 3.30 40.80 14.58
N GLY A 648 4.08 39.72 14.75
CA GLY A 648 3.63 38.36 15.07
C GLY A 648 3.68 37.36 13.92
N LEU A 649 4.04 37.77 12.71
CA LEU A 649 4.36 36.94 11.55
C LEU A 649 5.88 36.74 11.47
N GLN A 650 6.35 35.59 10.96
CA GLN A 650 7.79 35.30 10.92
C GLN A 650 8.41 35.81 9.62
N ASP A 651 9.65 36.34 9.66
CA ASP A 651 10.29 36.93 8.47
C ASP A 651 10.34 35.95 7.31
N GLY A 652 10.64 34.67 7.58
CA GLY A 652 10.61 33.63 6.57
C GLY A 652 9.22 33.31 6.02
N ALA A 653 8.15 33.40 6.82
CA ALA A 653 6.77 33.22 6.32
C ALA A 653 6.35 34.41 5.44
N GLU A 654 6.73 35.63 5.84
CA GLU A 654 6.50 36.84 5.05
C GLU A 654 7.14 36.75 3.68
N VAL A 655 8.42 36.37 3.62
CA VAL A 655 9.16 36.26 2.36
C VAL A 655 8.69 35.09 1.50
N ASN A 656 8.50 33.91 2.09
CA ASN A 656 8.28 32.68 1.34
C ASN A 656 6.80 32.46 0.97
N ASP A 657 5.86 32.88 1.81
CA ASP A 657 4.44 32.53 1.67
C ASP A 657 3.53 33.74 1.33
N HIS A 658 3.80 34.91 1.90
CA HIS A 658 2.85 36.04 1.86
C HIS A 658 3.29 37.21 0.97
N GLY A 659 4.59 37.39 0.73
CA GLY A 659 5.15 38.50 -0.04
C GLY A 659 5.07 39.86 0.65
N THR A 660 4.85 39.87 1.97
CA THR A 660 4.89 41.05 2.85
C THR A 660 6.35 41.42 3.17
N ASN A 661 6.56 42.54 3.88
CA ASN A 661 7.88 43.07 4.16
C ASN A 661 8.29 42.85 5.62
N PRO A 662 9.32 42.02 5.91
CA PRO A 662 9.75 41.68 7.29
C PRO A 662 10.33 42.80 8.16
N LEU A 663 10.14 44.05 7.75
CA LEU A 663 10.66 45.24 8.41
C LEU A 663 9.56 46.31 8.55
N ASP A 664 8.31 45.96 8.26
CA ASP A 664 7.15 46.85 8.18
C ASP A 664 5.91 46.09 8.65
N ASP A 665 5.46 46.41 9.88
CA ASP A 665 4.40 45.69 10.58
C ASP A 665 3.01 45.80 9.92
N ASP A 666 2.85 46.67 8.92
CA ASP A 666 1.63 46.98 8.18
C ASP A 666 2.01 47.29 6.72
N SER A 667 2.11 46.25 5.90
CA SER A 667 2.72 46.31 4.56
C SER A 667 1.97 47.23 3.58
N ASP A 668 0.66 47.45 3.77
CA ASP A 668 -0.16 48.32 2.91
C ASP A 668 -0.61 49.65 3.56
N ASN A 669 -0.26 49.83 4.84
CA ASN A 669 -0.39 51.04 5.64
C ASN A 669 -1.84 51.49 5.88
N ASP A 670 -2.72 50.54 6.19
CA ASP A 670 -4.14 50.79 6.47
C ASP A 670 -4.48 50.82 7.98
N GLY A 671 -3.54 50.39 8.82
CA GLY A 671 -3.67 50.35 10.27
C GLY A 671 -4.02 48.98 10.86
N LEU A 672 -4.03 47.92 10.05
CA LEU A 672 -3.92 46.53 10.50
C LEU A 672 -2.51 46.02 10.29
N THR A 673 -2.07 45.09 11.14
CA THR A 673 -0.79 44.44 10.91
C THR A 673 -0.95 43.23 10.00
N ASP A 674 0.09 42.87 9.26
CA ASP A 674 0.06 41.73 8.32
C ASP A 674 -0.41 40.44 9.01
N PHE A 675 0.06 40.20 10.24
CA PHE A 675 -0.41 39.11 11.09
C PHE A 675 -1.93 39.14 11.34
N ASN A 676 -2.49 40.30 11.69
CA ASN A 676 -3.91 40.45 12.01
C ASN A 676 -4.78 40.24 10.77
N GLU A 677 -4.34 40.75 9.63
CA GLU A 677 -5.04 40.56 8.37
C GLU A 677 -5.10 39.08 7.98
N ILE A 678 -3.97 38.39 7.97
CA ILE A 678 -3.92 36.98 7.59
C ILE A 678 -4.64 36.08 8.60
N ASN A 679 -4.38 36.25 9.91
CA ASN A 679 -4.77 35.28 10.92
C ASN A 679 -6.07 35.61 11.67
N ILE A 680 -6.54 36.86 11.63
CA ILE A 680 -7.74 37.29 12.35
C ILE A 680 -8.87 37.67 11.38
N HIS A 681 -8.58 38.47 10.36
CA HIS A 681 -9.60 39.07 9.50
C HIS A 681 -9.79 38.36 8.16
N GLY A 682 -8.76 37.70 7.64
CA GLY A 682 -8.74 37.10 6.31
C GLY A 682 -8.67 38.13 5.17
N SER A 683 -8.30 39.38 5.47
CA SER A 683 -8.02 40.42 4.48
C SER A 683 -6.65 40.20 3.83
N ASN A 684 -6.34 40.99 2.79
CA ASN A 684 -5.11 40.89 2.02
C ASN A 684 -4.10 41.97 2.48
N PRO A 685 -2.97 41.58 3.09
CA PRO A 685 -2.00 42.51 3.68
C PRO A 685 -1.20 43.35 2.69
N LEU A 686 -1.50 43.24 1.41
CA LEU A 686 -0.90 44.01 0.33
C LEU A 686 -1.93 44.91 -0.37
N ASN A 687 -3.14 45.00 0.16
CA ASN A 687 -4.25 45.75 -0.42
C ASN A 687 -5.22 46.27 0.66
N ASN A 688 -5.04 47.55 0.97
CA ASN A 688 -5.83 48.28 1.95
C ASN A 688 -7.34 48.43 1.68
N HIS A 689 -7.93 47.75 0.69
CA HIS A 689 -9.37 47.70 0.42
C HIS A 689 -9.69 46.31 -0.14
N SER A 690 -9.70 45.29 0.71
CA SER A 690 -9.77 43.88 0.32
C SER A 690 -11.06 43.49 -0.39
N ASP A 691 -12.17 44.15 -0.11
CA ASP A 691 -13.47 43.92 -0.75
C ASP A 691 -13.87 44.98 -1.80
N GLU A 692 -13.05 46.02 -1.98
CA GLU A 692 -13.24 47.12 -2.93
C GLU A 692 -14.50 47.99 -2.69
N ASP A 693 -15.06 48.03 -1.48
CA ASP A 693 -16.27 48.82 -1.17
C ASP A 693 -15.99 50.34 -1.04
N GLY A 694 -14.73 50.71 -0.78
CA GLY A 694 -14.27 52.10 -0.67
C GLY A 694 -13.94 52.57 0.74
N ILE A 695 -14.01 51.70 1.75
CA ILE A 695 -13.42 51.85 3.07
C ILE A 695 -12.14 50.99 3.12
N ASP A 696 -11.10 51.50 3.79
CA ASP A 696 -9.92 50.68 4.04
C ASP A 696 -10.12 49.67 5.18
N ASP A 697 -9.51 48.48 5.07
CA ASP A 697 -9.76 47.33 5.95
C ASP A 697 -9.49 47.71 7.42
N GLY A 698 -8.43 48.47 7.67
CA GLY A 698 -8.13 49.02 8.98
C GLY A 698 -9.18 49.98 9.52
N THR A 699 -9.77 50.84 8.69
CA THR A 699 -10.90 51.70 9.09
C THR A 699 -12.16 50.88 9.36
N GLU A 700 -12.44 49.87 8.56
CA GLU A 700 -13.55 48.95 8.79
C GLU A 700 -13.45 48.28 10.15
N VAL A 701 -12.32 47.65 10.45
CA VAL A 701 -12.11 46.92 11.71
C VAL A 701 -12.02 47.87 12.89
N ASN A 702 -11.22 48.93 12.81
CA ASN A 702 -10.89 49.78 13.96
C ASN A 702 -11.94 50.85 14.26
N VAL A 703 -12.70 51.30 13.26
CA VAL A 703 -13.65 52.42 13.38
C VAL A 703 -15.09 51.95 13.30
N HIS A 704 -15.43 51.12 12.31
CA HIS A 704 -16.81 50.78 11.99
C HIS A 704 -17.26 49.44 12.56
N GLY A 705 -16.33 48.52 12.80
CA GLY A 705 -16.60 47.14 13.19
C GLY A 705 -17.22 46.29 12.08
N THR A 706 -17.07 46.71 10.82
CA THR A 706 -17.48 45.98 9.62
C THR A 706 -16.48 44.89 9.26
N ASN A 707 -16.83 44.01 8.33
CA ASN A 707 -15.98 42.91 7.90
C ASN A 707 -15.20 43.32 6.64
N PRO A 708 -13.86 43.40 6.70
CA PRO A 708 -13.04 43.92 5.60
C PRO A 708 -12.95 43.05 4.33
N THR A 709 -13.81 42.05 4.23
CA THR A 709 -13.81 41.08 3.12
C THR A 709 -15.19 40.98 2.47
N GLU A 710 -16.13 41.84 2.86
CA GLU A 710 -17.52 41.80 2.42
C GLU A 710 -18.06 43.23 2.27
N GLU A 711 -18.30 43.65 1.02
CA GLU A 711 -18.84 44.98 0.70
C GLU A 711 -20.11 45.35 1.52
N ASP A 712 -20.91 44.36 1.95
CA ASP A 712 -22.15 44.51 2.73
C ASP A 712 -22.12 43.60 3.97
N THR A 713 -21.69 44.12 5.12
CA THR A 713 -21.44 43.33 6.33
C THR A 713 -22.72 42.69 6.90
N ASP A 714 -23.87 43.34 6.80
CA ASP A 714 -25.11 42.89 7.43
C ASP A 714 -26.11 42.18 6.48
N PHE A 715 -25.76 42.14 5.21
CA PHE A 715 -26.46 41.50 4.09
C PHE A 715 -27.83 42.12 3.76
N ASP A 716 -27.98 43.43 3.87
CA ASP A 716 -29.21 44.16 3.53
C ASP A 716 -29.23 44.82 2.15
N ARG A 717 -28.14 44.65 1.38
CA ARG A 717 -27.87 45.07 0.00
C ARG A 717 -27.43 46.52 -0.17
N PHE A 718 -26.91 47.12 0.88
CA PHE A 718 -26.23 48.40 0.81
C PHE A 718 -24.82 48.21 1.32
N ASP A 719 -23.86 48.64 0.51
CA ASP A 719 -22.45 48.51 0.86
C ASP A 719 -22.13 49.40 2.07
N ASP A 720 -21.16 48.98 2.90
CA ASP A 720 -20.87 49.61 4.19
C ASP A 720 -20.48 51.09 4.03
N ASP A 721 -19.72 51.42 2.97
CA ASP A 721 -19.36 52.79 2.58
C ASP A 721 -20.60 53.70 2.41
N VAL A 722 -21.63 53.20 1.73
CA VAL A 722 -22.87 53.92 1.44
C VAL A 722 -23.62 54.17 2.73
N GLU A 723 -23.69 53.17 3.60
CA GLU A 723 -24.38 53.25 4.88
C GLU A 723 -23.74 54.29 5.79
N ILE A 724 -22.42 54.25 5.90
CA ILE A 724 -21.62 55.21 6.67
C ILE A 724 -21.77 56.63 6.10
N GLU A 725 -21.70 56.80 4.77
CA GLU A 725 -21.88 58.09 4.11
C GLU A 725 -23.29 58.68 4.36
N LYS A 726 -24.30 57.81 4.44
CA LYS A 726 -25.71 58.19 4.67
C LYS A 726 -26.10 58.23 6.15
N GLY A 727 -25.19 57.85 7.05
CA GLY A 727 -25.37 57.84 8.50
C GLY A 727 -26.36 56.78 8.98
N THR A 728 -26.48 55.67 8.24
CA THR A 728 -27.16 54.45 8.68
C THR A 728 -26.16 53.49 9.34
N ASP A 729 -26.60 52.29 9.75
CA ASP A 729 -25.84 51.45 10.69
C ASP A 729 -25.47 50.16 9.94
N PRO A 730 -24.22 50.01 9.46
CA PRO A 730 -23.79 48.91 8.57
C PRO A 730 -23.77 47.53 9.23
N LEU A 731 -24.07 47.46 10.53
CA LEU A 731 -24.13 46.21 11.30
C LEU A 731 -25.58 45.77 11.58
N ASN A 732 -26.57 46.40 10.95
CA ASN A 732 -27.98 46.24 11.26
C ASN A 732 -28.89 46.37 10.04
N ASN A 733 -29.24 45.20 9.48
CA ASN A 733 -30.07 44.99 8.28
C ASN A 733 -31.50 45.56 8.27
N LYS A 734 -31.85 46.39 9.25
CA LYS A 734 -33.09 47.16 9.32
C LYS A 734 -32.84 48.66 9.26
N SER A 735 -31.59 49.09 9.11
CA SER A 735 -31.14 50.45 9.13
C SER A 735 -30.49 50.78 7.80
N PHE A 736 -31.30 51.00 6.76
CA PHE A 736 -30.81 51.26 5.40
C PHE A 736 -31.08 52.71 4.93
N PRO A 737 -30.32 53.22 3.94
CA PRO A 737 -30.50 54.56 3.39
C PRO A 737 -31.88 54.79 2.74
N GLY A 738 -32.75 55.51 3.44
CA GLY A 738 -34.01 56.06 2.91
C GLY A 738 -35.24 55.18 3.14
N SER A 739 -36.13 55.61 4.04
CA SER A 739 -37.50 55.08 4.11
C SER A 739 -38.51 56.14 3.69
N LEU A 740 -39.36 55.80 2.71
CA LEU A 740 -40.70 56.37 2.64
C LEU A 740 -41.69 55.37 2.03
N VAL A 741 -42.66 55.06 2.87
CA VAL A 741 -43.82 54.18 2.70
C VAL A 741 -44.81 54.78 1.68
N TYR A 742 -45.33 53.97 0.74
CA TYR A 742 -46.76 53.76 0.36
C TYR A 742 -47.00 53.34 -1.12
N ASN A 743 -47.49 52.09 -1.29
CA ASN A 743 -48.72 51.68 -2.03
C ASN A 743 -48.94 51.96 -3.54
N ILE A 744 -48.98 50.90 -4.37
CA ILE A 744 -50.20 50.27 -4.95
C ILE A 744 -49.85 49.26 -6.07
N LEU A 745 -50.49 48.06 -5.97
CA LEU A 745 -50.81 47.06 -6.99
C LEU A 745 -49.92 46.93 -8.25
N SER A 746 -49.33 45.74 -8.45
CA SER A 746 -49.82 44.80 -9.48
C SER A 746 -49.02 43.49 -9.56
N ILE A 747 -49.76 42.37 -9.42
CA ILE A 747 -49.58 41.08 -10.12
C ILE A 747 -48.58 40.05 -9.53
N THR A 748 -49.20 39.18 -8.73
CA THR A 748 -49.02 37.73 -8.57
C THR A 748 -48.12 36.95 -9.53
N ILE A 749 -47.19 36.17 -8.96
CA ILE A 749 -47.03 34.72 -9.22
C ILE A 749 -46.80 34.02 -7.86
N PRO A 750 -47.60 33.01 -7.45
CA PRO A 750 -47.43 32.36 -6.16
C PRO A 750 -46.31 31.32 -6.20
N ILE A 751 -45.52 31.35 -5.12
CA ILE A 751 -44.43 30.50 -4.64
C ILE A 751 -44.62 28.96 -4.77
N GLY A 752 -45.80 28.49 -5.22
CA GLY A 752 -46.09 27.06 -5.40
C GLY A 752 -45.32 26.37 -6.51
N ILE A 753 -44.90 27.06 -7.58
CA ILE A 753 -44.18 26.42 -8.71
C ILE A 753 -42.68 26.28 -8.40
N VAL A 754 -42.09 27.21 -7.64
CA VAL A 754 -40.69 27.12 -7.20
C VAL A 754 -40.53 26.04 -6.13
N LEU A 755 -41.49 25.92 -5.19
CA LEU A 755 -41.45 24.84 -4.19
C LEU A 755 -41.67 23.46 -4.81
N MET A 756 -42.43 23.33 -5.91
CA MET A 756 -42.57 22.04 -6.61
C MET A 756 -41.31 21.63 -7.37
N LEU A 757 -40.55 22.59 -7.93
CA LEU A 757 -39.27 22.35 -8.58
C LEU A 757 -38.15 22.07 -7.58
N VAL A 758 -38.12 22.77 -6.44
CA VAL A 758 -37.19 22.50 -5.34
C VAL A 758 -37.50 21.15 -4.69
N PHE A 759 -38.78 20.75 -4.56
CA PHE A 759 -39.14 19.42 -4.04
C PHE A 759 -38.82 18.28 -5.02
N LEU A 760 -38.96 18.50 -6.35
CA LEU A 760 -38.56 17.53 -7.38
C LEU A 760 -37.03 17.40 -7.50
N LEU A 761 -36.27 18.48 -7.29
CA LEU A 761 -34.80 18.45 -7.24
C LEU A 761 -34.27 17.84 -5.93
N TRP A 762 -34.94 18.12 -4.81
CA TRP A 762 -34.65 17.51 -3.50
C TRP A 762 -34.97 16.00 -3.47
N TRP A 763 -36.05 15.55 -4.12
CA TRP A 763 -36.40 14.13 -4.24
C TRP A 763 -35.45 13.34 -5.15
N LYS A 764 -34.86 13.98 -6.17
CA LYS A 764 -33.87 13.35 -7.06
C LYS A 764 -32.49 13.17 -6.39
N LYS A 765 -32.12 14.02 -5.42
CA LYS A 765 -30.79 14.00 -4.74
C LYS A 765 -30.74 13.07 -3.52
N ARG A 766 -31.88 12.62 -2.97
CA ARG A 766 -31.96 11.70 -1.81
C ARG A 766 -31.98 10.20 -2.15
N LYS A 767 -31.69 9.82 -3.41
CA LYS A 767 -31.57 8.41 -3.81
C LYS A 767 -30.13 7.89 -3.96
N SER A 768 -29.09 8.67 -3.66
CA SER A 768 -27.69 8.21 -3.79
C SER A 768 -26.89 8.08 -2.50
N VAL A 769 -27.36 8.53 -1.31
CA VAL A 769 -26.59 8.35 -0.05
C VAL A 769 -27.52 8.14 1.16
N ALA A 770 -28.04 6.92 1.27
CA ALA A 770 -28.39 6.24 2.51
C ALA A 770 -28.25 4.75 2.15
N SER A 771 -27.15 4.06 2.45
CA SER A 771 -26.78 3.68 3.80
C SER A 771 -25.34 3.15 3.87
N ARG A 772 -24.51 3.67 4.79
CA ARG A 772 -23.69 2.85 5.69
C ARG A 772 -23.51 3.66 6.98
N LYS A 773 -24.08 3.11 8.05
CA LYS A 773 -23.94 3.60 9.43
C LYS A 773 -22.67 3.04 10.03
N ALA A 774 -22.05 3.86 10.86
CA ALA A 774 -20.87 3.65 11.69
C ALA A 774 -21.06 2.56 12.80
N PRO A 775 -19.99 2.19 13.52
CA PRO A 775 -19.84 0.95 14.27
C PRO A 775 -20.32 1.03 15.73
N ALA A 776 -20.47 -0.15 16.32
CA ALA A 776 -20.37 -0.44 17.75
C ALA A 776 -19.60 -1.75 17.92
#